data_AF-A0AAW3PGX4-F1
#
_entry.id   AF-A0AAW3PGX4-F1
#
_cell.length_a   1.000
_cell.length_b   1.000
_cell.length_c   1.000
_cell.angle_alpha   90.00
_cell.angle_beta   90.00
_cell.angle_gamma   90.00
#
_symmetry.space_group_name_H-M   'P 1'
#
loop_
_entity.id
_entity.type
_entity.pdbx_description
1 polymer ?
#
loop_
_entity_poly.entity_id
_entity_poly.type
_entity_poly.pdbx_seq_one_letter_code
_entity_poly.pdbx_strand_id
1 'polypeptide(L)'
;MPNHAEATTTQAPQVAPVPPTQAKGPAFIAPEADPQALARNNQYVLKSGDAFVVSDALGDISGHDDGLFVDDMRVLSTWRLTFGGRAPSLLSGATSADNASFTAHLTNRPLPPLGGRETPEGVIHIERMRVLAGDVLYEALTLTNYGASEAEVPLSLSFAADFKDMFEVRGTQRPKRGTVVAPSVDAGAVRLRYDGLDKVERNVTVHFSPAPDALSVDRADYTLTIAAQACVSIYLTVDATLGPAHDGEGPGCGRVALRTALVGVHREMRSRRESMARVNTGNPLFDAWLDRSLADLGLLTTQLDTGPYPYAGIPWFSTPFGRDAVITSLQMLWLQPSLARGVLRFLAEHQARETSAFRDAEPGKIMHEFRRSEMAATGEVPFALYYGGVDTTPLFIVLAGAYVEHTGDDALIDELWPALQRAAQWVIDKCDRNPYGLLDYQRTSERGLANQGWKDSHDSVFHADGRFPDGPIALVEVQAYACAALDAMSMCSHRRGHAADATRYALRAKTLRDQVEALFWMPEGQFYGIALDGHGDLCRVLASNAGHLLAFGLPDAERGAAVAGVLGSTLFQTGWGIRTLAAGQPRFNPMAYHNGSVWPHDNALIARGLARYGDKTAAVNLLRALFEAAVSFEMRLPELFCGFPRRRGEPPTAYPVACLPQAWAAGAPFMMLQACLGVSVDAARHEVRVERPALPEGVDWLRIDDLRVGDESVALMFRRVDGQVIASAEQPGRVKVVAVL
;
A
#
# COMPACT_ATOMS: atom_id res chain seq x y z
N MET A 1 -54.19 -33.61 4.77
CA MET A 1 -54.48 -32.72 3.63
C MET A 1 -54.10 -31.30 4.04
N PRO A 2 -53.47 -30.51 3.15
CA PRO A 2 -52.32 -29.69 3.53
C PRO A 2 -52.59 -28.21 3.79
N ASN A 3 -51.62 -27.62 4.51
CA ASN A 3 -51.32 -26.21 4.71
C ASN A 3 -51.35 -25.37 3.43
N HIS A 4 -51.87 -24.13 3.53
CA HIS A 4 -51.44 -23.00 2.72
C HIS A 4 -51.29 -21.76 3.59
N ALA A 5 -50.04 -21.32 3.76
CA ALA A 5 -49.69 -19.98 4.20
C ALA A 5 -49.52 -19.10 2.96
N GLU A 6 -50.26 -17.99 2.89
CA GLU A 6 -50.09 -16.97 1.85
C GLU A 6 -48.86 -16.12 2.16
N ALA A 7 -47.92 -16.10 1.21
CA ALA A 7 -46.78 -15.20 1.19
C ALA A 7 -47.14 -13.98 0.34
N THR A 8 -47.25 -12.80 0.96
CA THR A 8 -47.25 -11.51 0.27
C THR A 8 -45.82 -11.10 -0.04
N THR A 9 -45.33 -11.46 -1.22
CA THR A 9 -44.14 -10.88 -1.85
C THR A 9 -44.51 -9.59 -2.58
N THR A 10 -44.07 -8.44 -2.06
CA THR A 10 -44.00 -7.17 -2.79
C THR A 10 -42.79 -7.21 -3.73
N GLN A 11 -43.03 -7.28 -5.04
CA GLN A 11 -42.00 -7.17 -6.07
C GLN A 11 -41.51 -5.72 -6.18
N ALA A 12 -40.20 -5.52 -6.07
CA ALA A 12 -39.53 -4.26 -6.43
C ALA A 12 -39.61 -4.04 -7.96
N PRO A 13 -39.74 -2.80 -8.45
CA PRO A 13 -39.83 -2.52 -9.87
C PRO A 13 -38.54 -2.94 -10.59
N GLN A 14 -38.68 -3.79 -11.60
CA GLN A 14 -37.60 -4.17 -12.50
C GLN A 14 -37.18 -2.95 -13.34
N VAL A 15 -36.04 -2.35 -12.99
CA VAL A 15 -35.33 -1.45 -13.89
C VAL A 15 -34.61 -2.31 -14.92
N ALA A 16 -34.87 -2.08 -16.21
CA ALA A 16 -34.21 -2.80 -17.29
C ALA A 16 -32.67 -2.64 -17.18
N PRO A 17 -31.89 -3.70 -17.41
CA PRO A 17 -30.44 -3.62 -17.39
C PRO A 17 -29.96 -2.64 -18.48
N VAL A 18 -29.35 -1.55 -18.05
CA VAL A 18 -28.63 -0.65 -18.95
C VAL A 18 -27.41 -1.42 -19.48
N PRO A 19 -27.22 -1.54 -20.81
CA PRO A 19 -26.07 -2.25 -21.36
C PRO A 19 -24.78 -1.55 -20.92
N PRO A 20 -23.70 -2.29 -20.60
CA PRO A 20 -22.44 -1.71 -20.19
C PRO A 20 -21.88 -0.85 -21.33
N THR A 21 -21.82 0.45 -21.12
CA THR A 21 -21.01 1.34 -21.94
C THR A 21 -19.55 0.95 -21.77
N GLN A 22 -18.91 0.50 -22.86
CA GLN A 22 -17.47 0.25 -22.89
C GLN A 22 -16.72 1.55 -22.60
N ALA A 23 -16.27 1.73 -21.36
CA ALA A 23 -15.40 2.82 -20.98
C ALA A 23 -13.99 2.60 -21.55
N LYS A 24 -13.57 3.45 -22.49
CA LYS A 24 -12.22 3.45 -23.10
C LYS A 24 -11.25 4.36 -22.32
N GLY A 25 -10.99 4.06 -21.05
CA GLY A 25 -9.96 4.72 -20.24
C GLY A 25 -9.20 3.70 -19.39
N PRO A 26 -7.93 3.94 -19.02
CA PRO A 26 -7.11 2.99 -18.24
C PRO A 26 -7.47 3.06 -16.74
N ALA A 27 -8.75 2.92 -16.42
CA ALA A 27 -9.14 2.60 -15.05
C ALA A 27 -8.61 1.20 -14.72
N PHE A 28 -8.24 0.94 -13.47
CA PHE A 28 -7.92 -0.41 -13.02
C PHE A 28 -9.16 -1.30 -13.24
N ILE A 29 -9.13 -2.08 -14.32
CA ILE A 29 -10.04 -3.19 -14.54
C ILE A 29 -9.39 -4.34 -13.80
N ALA A 30 -10.03 -4.82 -12.73
CA ALA A 30 -9.61 -6.05 -12.08
C ALA A 30 -9.53 -7.14 -13.15
N PRO A 31 -8.41 -7.88 -13.29
CA PRO A 31 -8.35 -8.98 -14.24
C PRO A 31 -9.52 -9.94 -13.97
N GLU A 32 -10.11 -10.50 -15.03
CA GLU A 32 -11.12 -11.56 -14.88
C GLU A 32 -10.48 -12.67 -14.04
N ALA A 33 -10.97 -12.83 -12.80
CA ALA A 33 -10.50 -13.88 -11.93
C ALA A 33 -10.84 -15.22 -12.58
N ASP A 34 -9.84 -16.08 -12.79
CA ASP A 34 -10.09 -17.48 -13.10
C ASP A 34 -10.99 -18.05 -11.99
N PRO A 35 -12.15 -18.64 -12.31
CA PRO A 35 -13.00 -19.32 -11.33
C PRO A 35 -12.27 -20.41 -10.52
N GLN A 36 -11.09 -20.87 -10.97
CA GLN A 36 -10.21 -21.82 -10.28
C GLN A 36 -9.13 -21.17 -9.41
N ALA A 37 -8.95 -19.84 -9.47
CA ALA A 37 -8.07 -19.14 -8.54
C ALA A 37 -8.68 -19.18 -7.14
N LEU A 38 -8.20 -20.11 -6.31
CA LEU A 38 -8.38 -20.08 -4.86
C LEU A 38 -8.18 -18.63 -4.38
N ALA A 39 -9.05 -18.14 -3.49
CA ALA A 39 -8.96 -16.80 -2.93
C ALA A 39 -7.50 -16.46 -2.62
N ARG A 40 -7.03 -15.31 -3.12
CA ARG A 40 -5.60 -14.88 -3.20
C ARG A 40 -4.85 -14.79 -1.87
N ASN A 41 -5.46 -15.25 -0.77
CA ASN A 41 -4.93 -15.27 0.58
C ASN A 41 -3.68 -16.16 0.75
N ASN A 42 -3.22 -16.87 -0.28
CA ASN A 42 -2.02 -17.73 -0.23
C ASN A 42 -0.88 -17.28 -1.17
N GLN A 43 -0.80 -15.98 -1.50
CA GLN A 43 0.35 -15.42 -2.20
C GLN A 43 1.42 -14.91 -1.22
N TYR A 44 2.68 -15.20 -1.52
CA TYR A 44 3.84 -14.79 -0.72
C TYR A 44 4.71 -13.84 -1.53
N VAL A 45 5.18 -12.78 -0.86
CA VAL A 45 5.88 -11.68 -1.51
C VAL A 45 7.24 -11.42 -0.87
N LEU A 46 8.23 -11.13 -1.71
CA LEU A 46 9.51 -10.53 -1.31
C LEU A 46 9.77 -9.32 -2.21
N LYS A 47 10.45 -8.30 -1.70
CA LYS A 47 10.78 -7.07 -2.42
C LYS A 47 12.14 -6.56 -1.99
N SER A 48 12.89 -6.05 -2.95
CA SER A 48 14.14 -5.32 -2.75
C SER A 48 14.25 -4.23 -3.81
N GLY A 49 14.27 -2.97 -3.40
CA GLY A 49 14.33 -1.85 -4.36
C GLY A 49 13.14 -1.87 -5.32
N ASP A 50 13.45 -1.91 -6.62
CA ASP A 50 12.49 -1.97 -7.73
C ASP A 50 12.11 -3.41 -8.14
N ALA A 51 12.74 -4.41 -7.52
CA ALA A 51 12.45 -5.82 -7.76
C ALA A 51 11.48 -6.38 -6.71
N PHE A 52 10.52 -7.19 -7.13
CA PHE A 52 9.69 -7.99 -6.24
C PHE A 52 9.29 -9.32 -6.87
N VAL A 53 9.06 -10.33 -6.04
CA VAL A 53 8.56 -11.64 -6.47
C VAL A 53 7.25 -11.95 -5.76
N VAL A 54 6.30 -12.49 -6.52
CA VAL A 54 5.05 -13.07 -6.03
C VAL A 54 5.04 -14.54 -6.41
N SER A 55 4.76 -15.41 -5.44
CA SER A 55 4.63 -16.86 -5.66
C SER A 55 3.53 -17.46 -4.80
N ASP A 56 3.09 -18.67 -5.13
CA ASP A 56 2.14 -19.43 -4.31
C ASP A 56 2.81 -20.00 -3.04
N ALA A 57 2.04 -20.78 -2.27
CA ALA A 57 2.50 -21.43 -1.04
C ALA A 57 3.57 -22.52 -1.24
N LEU A 58 3.70 -23.09 -2.45
CA LEU A 58 4.81 -23.98 -2.82
C LEU A 58 6.07 -23.20 -3.18
N GLY A 59 5.95 -21.88 -3.35
CA GLY A 59 6.94 -21.03 -4.00
C GLY A 59 6.90 -21.15 -5.53
N ASP A 60 5.89 -21.75 -6.14
CA ASP A 60 5.82 -21.81 -7.59
C ASP A 60 5.31 -20.49 -8.18
N ILE A 61 5.75 -20.21 -9.41
CA ILE A 61 5.29 -19.11 -10.25
C ILE A 61 4.62 -19.72 -11.49
N SER A 62 3.38 -19.32 -11.74
CA SER A 62 2.49 -19.87 -12.77
C SER A 62 2.31 -18.96 -14.00
N GLY A 63 2.56 -17.66 -13.86
CA GLY A 63 2.50 -16.68 -14.95
C GLY A 63 1.13 -16.03 -15.14
N HIS A 64 0.25 -16.15 -14.15
CA HIS A 64 -1.02 -15.43 -14.09
C HIS A 64 -0.77 -14.01 -13.55
N ASP A 65 -1.05 -13.78 -12.27
CA ASP A 65 -0.83 -12.51 -11.57
C ASP A 65 0.49 -12.52 -10.77
N ASP A 66 1.22 -13.63 -10.80
CA ASP A 66 2.48 -13.90 -10.10
C ASP A 66 3.70 -13.78 -11.05
N GLY A 67 4.90 -13.75 -10.47
CA GLY A 67 6.14 -13.51 -11.23
C GLY A 67 7.27 -12.90 -10.41
N LEU A 68 8.48 -12.89 -10.99
CA LEU A 68 9.54 -11.96 -10.61
C LEU A 68 9.40 -10.72 -11.50
N PHE A 69 9.32 -9.55 -10.87
CA PHE A 69 9.16 -8.27 -11.52
C PHE A 69 10.35 -7.38 -11.19
N VAL A 70 10.82 -6.62 -12.19
CA VAL A 70 11.84 -5.56 -12.05
C VAL A 70 11.37 -4.37 -12.88
N ASP A 71 11.32 -3.18 -12.29
CA ASP A 71 10.83 -1.96 -12.94
C ASP A 71 9.47 -2.17 -13.63
N ASP A 72 8.50 -2.76 -12.90
CA ASP A 72 7.15 -3.08 -13.39
C ASP A 72 7.10 -4.04 -14.62
N MET A 73 8.20 -4.72 -14.95
CA MET A 73 8.25 -5.75 -16.00
C MET A 73 8.35 -7.13 -15.38
N ARG A 74 7.47 -8.07 -15.76
CA ARG A 74 7.57 -9.47 -15.33
C ARG A 74 8.70 -10.18 -16.09
N VAL A 75 9.86 -10.22 -15.47
CA VAL A 75 11.08 -10.83 -16.04
C VAL A 75 11.11 -12.34 -15.88
N LEU A 76 10.38 -12.92 -14.92
CA LEU A 76 10.19 -14.37 -14.78
C LEU A 76 8.71 -14.69 -14.63
N SER A 77 8.15 -15.44 -15.59
CA SER A 77 6.73 -15.80 -15.66
C SER A 77 6.44 -17.24 -15.28
N THR A 78 7.46 -18.10 -15.20
CA THR A 78 7.29 -19.46 -14.71
C THR A 78 8.51 -19.86 -13.90
N TRP A 79 8.26 -20.51 -12.78
CA TRP A 79 9.28 -21.10 -11.92
C TRP A 79 8.65 -22.21 -11.10
N ARG A 80 8.80 -23.46 -11.54
CA ARG A 80 8.03 -24.59 -11.02
C ARG A 80 8.91 -25.75 -10.61
N LEU A 81 8.72 -26.24 -9.39
CA LEU A 81 9.40 -27.42 -8.86
C LEU A 81 8.54 -28.67 -9.02
N THR A 82 9.10 -29.73 -9.61
CA THR A 82 8.41 -31.03 -9.74
C THR A 82 9.32 -32.20 -9.43
N PHE A 83 8.71 -33.30 -9.00
CA PHE A 83 9.34 -34.59 -8.76
C PHE A 83 8.70 -35.65 -9.66
N GLY A 84 9.46 -36.23 -10.59
CA GLY A 84 8.91 -37.18 -11.58
C GLY A 84 7.72 -36.61 -12.35
N GLY A 85 7.74 -35.31 -12.66
CA GLY A 85 6.68 -34.59 -13.37
C GLY A 85 5.46 -34.19 -12.53
N ARG A 86 5.49 -34.40 -11.20
CA ARG A 86 4.38 -34.04 -10.29
C ARG A 86 4.83 -32.98 -9.28
N ALA A 87 3.96 -32.03 -8.96
CA ALA A 87 4.21 -31.10 -7.87
C ALA A 87 4.31 -31.84 -6.51
N PRO A 88 5.19 -31.40 -5.59
CA PRO A 88 5.25 -31.95 -4.24
C PRO A 88 3.98 -31.60 -3.44
N SER A 89 3.83 -32.23 -2.28
CA SER A 89 2.77 -31.90 -1.32
C SER A 89 3.25 -30.79 -0.37
N LEU A 90 2.43 -29.75 -0.18
CA LEU A 90 2.70 -28.65 0.74
C LEU A 90 2.53 -29.09 2.20
N LEU A 91 3.50 -28.80 3.06
CA LEU A 91 3.37 -28.91 4.52
C LEU A 91 3.12 -27.53 5.13
N SER A 92 3.90 -26.52 4.73
CA SER A 92 3.73 -25.12 5.14
C SER A 92 4.47 -24.17 4.20
N GLY A 93 3.96 -22.95 4.04
CA GLY A 93 4.66 -21.84 3.38
C GLY A 93 4.57 -20.59 4.25
N ALA A 94 5.66 -19.85 4.40
CA ALA A 94 5.69 -18.64 5.23
C ALA A 94 6.77 -17.65 4.77
N THR A 95 6.49 -16.36 4.88
CA THR A 95 7.52 -15.32 4.92
C THR A 95 8.01 -15.14 6.35
N SER A 96 9.31 -14.85 6.53
CA SER A 96 9.86 -14.55 7.85
C SER A 96 9.17 -13.34 8.48
N ALA A 97 9.26 -13.24 9.82
CA ALA A 97 8.59 -12.17 10.57
C ALA A 97 9.05 -10.76 10.16
N ASP A 98 10.20 -10.60 9.53
CA ASP A 98 10.72 -9.34 9.01
C ASP A 98 10.62 -9.22 7.48
N ASN A 99 9.91 -10.14 6.82
CA ASN A 99 9.78 -10.24 5.35
C ASN A 99 11.11 -10.42 4.59
N ALA A 100 12.20 -10.79 5.28
CA ALA A 100 13.53 -10.96 4.66
C ALA A 100 13.65 -12.21 3.79
N SER A 101 12.86 -13.24 4.04
CA SER A 101 12.92 -14.50 3.30
C SER A 101 11.57 -15.21 3.24
N PHE A 102 11.41 -16.08 2.25
CA PHE A 102 10.31 -17.02 2.16
C PHE A 102 10.84 -18.44 2.39
N THR A 103 10.10 -19.27 3.10
CA THR A 103 10.40 -20.69 3.29
C THR A 103 9.14 -21.53 3.09
N ALA A 104 9.26 -22.59 2.30
CA ALA A 104 8.26 -23.63 2.19
C ALA A 104 8.84 -24.99 2.60
N HIS A 105 8.08 -25.74 3.39
CA HIS A 105 8.34 -27.13 3.69
C HIS A 105 7.39 -27.99 2.87
N LEU A 106 7.95 -28.91 2.11
CA LEU A 106 7.24 -29.75 1.14
C LEU A 106 7.63 -31.22 1.36
N THR A 107 6.87 -32.13 0.77
CA THR A 107 7.22 -33.55 0.74
C THR A 107 6.91 -34.22 -0.60
N ASN A 108 7.62 -35.31 -0.91
CA ASN A 108 7.39 -36.05 -2.13
C ASN A 108 6.05 -36.79 -2.10
N ARG A 109 5.41 -36.85 -3.27
CA ARG A 109 4.38 -37.84 -3.61
C ARG A 109 5.06 -39.17 -4.01
N PRO A 110 4.31 -40.27 -4.25
CA PRO A 110 4.92 -41.50 -4.77
C PRO A 110 5.76 -41.20 -6.00
N LEU A 111 7.06 -41.52 -5.93
CA LEU A 111 8.02 -41.25 -7.00
C LEU A 111 8.02 -42.43 -7.99
N PRO A 112 8.12 -42.16 -9.31
CA PRO A 112 8.19 -43.24 -10.29
C PRO A 112 9.47 -44.07 -10.06
N PRO A 113 9.41 -45.41 -10.16
CA PRO A 113 10.60 -46.25 -10.04
C PRO A 113 11.48 -46.06 -11.29
N LEU A 114 12.61 -45.36 -11.16
CA LEU A 114 13.61 -45.22 -12.22
C LEU A 114 14.50 -46.49 -12.30
N GLY A 115 13.86 -47.65 -12.53
CA GLY A 115 14.58 -48.93 -12.57
C GLY A 115 15.00 -49.48 -11.19
N GLY A 116 14.65 -48.79 -10.11
CA GLY A 116 14.93 -49.16 -8.71
C GLY A 116 13.70 -49.50 -7.86
N ARG A 117 13.86 -49.44 -6.53
CA ARG A 117 12.77 -49.63 -5.55
C ARG A 117 11.91 -48.36 -5.46
N GLU A 118 10.61 -48.55 -5.24
CA GLU A 118 9.67 -47.43 -5.05
C GLU A 118 10.03 -46.63 -3.79
N THR A 119 10.27 -45.32 -3.95
CA THR A 119 10.43 -44.39 -2.82
C THR A 119 9.03 -44.08 -2.27
N PRO A 120 8.74 -44.39 -0.99
CA PRO A 120 7.43 -44.15 -0.40
C PRO A 120 7.01 -42.68 -0.46
N GLU A 121 5.71 -42.42 -0.39
CA GLU A 121 5.21 -41.05 -0.18
C GLU A 121 5.65 -40.52 1.20
N GLY A 122 5.94 -39.22 1.27
CA GLY A 122 6.15 -38.55 2.55
C GLY A 122 7.54 -38.73 3.19
N VAL A 123 8.47 -39.46 2.58
CA VAL A 123 9.79 -39.74 3.20
C VAL A 123 10.88 -38.76 2.80
N ILE A 124 10.70 -38.03 1.70
CA ILE A 124 11.61 -36.95 1.29
C ILE A 124 11.00 -35.63 1.75
N HIS A 125 11.68 -34.96 2.67
CA HIS A 125 11.37 -33.59 3.05
C HIS A 125 12.14 -32.64 2.15
N ILE A 126 11.48 -31.58 1.68
CA ILE A 126 12.09 -30.53 0.89
C ILE A 126 11.86 -29.20 1.59
N GLU A 127 12.95 -28.54 1.97
CA GLU A 127 12.94 -27.15 2.40
C GLU A 127 13.34 -26.26 1.23
N ARG A 128 12.42 -25.39 0.80
CA ARG A 128 12.63 -24.39 -0.23
C ARG A 128 12.73 -23.02 0.42
N MET A 129 13.89 -22.38 0.35
CA MET A 129 14.13 -21.05 0.93
C MET A 129 14.46 -20.05 -0.17
N ARG A 130 13.91 -18.83 -0.07
CA ARG A 130 14.18 -17.71 -1.00
C ARG A 130 14.57 -16.43 -0.29
N VAL A 131 15.46 -15.69 -0.94
CA VAL A 131 15.86 -14.33 -0.56
C VAL A 131 15.96 -13.50 -1.83
N LEU A 132 15.33 -12.32 -1.83
CA LEU A 132 15.48 -11.33 -2.90
C LEU A 132 16.39 -10.21 -2.39
N ALA A 133 17.50 -9.96 -3.07
CA ALA A 133 18.46 -8.92 -2.69
C ALA A 133 18.97 -8.19 -3.94
N GLY A 134 18.73 -6.88 -4.00
CA GLY A 134 18.79 -6.15 -5.27
C GLY A 134 17.82 -6.75 -6.28
N ASP A 135 18.29 -6.91 -7.52
CA ASP A 135 17.54 -7.54 -8.62
C ASP A 135 17.80 -9.06 -8.74
N VAL A 136 18.36 -9.67 -7.68
CA VAL A 136 18.79 -11.06 -7.67
C VAL A 136 17.95 -11.88 -6.70
N LEU A 137 17.27 -12.90 -7.23
CA LEU A 137 16.55 -13.91 -6.45
C LEU A 137 17.46 -15.11 -6.18
N TYR A 138 17.77 -15.34 -4.92
CA TYR A 138 18.51 -16.51 -4.45
C TYR A 138 17.55 -17.55 -3.90
N GLU A 139 17.73 -18.82 -4.27
CA GLU A 139 16.92 -19.93 -3.78
C GLU A 139 17.80 -21.11 -3.35
N ALA A 140 17.43 -21.77 -2.25
CA ALA A 140 17.97 -23.06 -1.83
C ALA A 140 16.86 -24.10 -1.78
N LEU A 141 17.16 -25.28 -2.30
CA LEU A 141 16.38 -26.49 -2.17
C LEU A 141 17.20 -27.50 -1.35
N THR A 142 16.76 -27.77 -0.14
CA THR A 142 17.40 -28.75 0.75
C THR A 142 16.50 -29.97 0.86
N LEU A 143 16.98 -31.12 0.36
CA LEU A 143 16.24 -32.38 0.34
C LEU A 143 16.83 -33.33 1.38
N THR A 144 16.01 -33.81 2.29
CA THR A 144 16.40 -34.79 3.33
C THR A 144 15.59 -36.08 3.16
N ASN A 145 16.27 -37.22 3.11
CA ASN A 145 15.63 -38.53 3.08
C ASN A 145 15.44 -39.07 4.49
N TYR A 146 14.21 -39.05 5.01
CA TYR A 146 13.83 -39.65 6.29
C TYR A 146 13.40 -41.12 6.17
N GLY A 147 13.47 -41.70 4.98
CA GLY A 147 13.21 -43.11 4.74
C GLY A 147 14.28 -44.04 5.34
N ALA A 148 13.97 -45.34 5.34
CA ALA A 148 14.87 -46.39 5.85
C ALA A 148 15.88 -46.90 4.81
N SER A 149 15.76 -46.48 3.55
CA SER A 149 16.63 -46.89 2.44
C SER A 149 17.03 -45.69 1.60
N GLU A 150 18.06 -45.89 0.77
CA GLU A 150 18.41 -44.95 -0.30
C GLU A 150 17.21 -44.67 -1.21
N ALA A 151 17.10 -43.42 -1.65
CA ALA A 151 16.04 -42.93 -2.52
C ALA A 151 16.61 -42.28 -3.78
N GLU A 152 16.02 -42.64 -4.92
CA GLU A 152 16.24 -41.94 -6.19
C GLU A 152 15.16 -40.88 -6.36
N VAL A 153 15.59 -39.62 -6.54
CA VAL A 153 14.70 -38.46 -6.58
C VAL A 153 14.92 -37.70 -7.90
N PRO A 154 14.03 -37.90 -8.89
CA PRO A 154 14.04 -37.11 -10.13
C PRO A 154 13.43 -35.74 -9.86
N LEU A 155 14.27 -34.72 -9.75
CA LEU A 155 13.85 -33.33 -9.54
C LEU A 155 13.97 -32.56 -10.86
N SER A 156 12.92 -31.81 -11.20
CA SER A 156 12.91 -30.93 -12.36
C SER A 156 12.46 -29.52 -11.95
N LEU A 157 13.19 -28.52 -12.43
CA LEU A 157 12.83 -27.11 -12.34
C LEU A 157 12.49 -26.61 -13.73
N SER A 158 11.26 -26.13 -13.93
CA SER A 158 10.83 -25.50 -15.18
C SER A 158 10.73 -24.00 -15.02
N PHE A 159 11.20 -23.25 -16.01
CA PHE A 159 11.23 -21.79 -15.95
C PHE A 159 10.98 -21.14 -17.31
N ALA A 160 10.41 -19.94 -17.28
CA ALA A 160 10.15 -19.13 -18.47
C ALA A 160 10.11 -17.64 -18.13
N ALA A 161 10.36 -16.81 -19.13
CA ALA A 161 10.20 -15.37 -19.07
C ALA A 161 9.27 -14.91 -20.20
N ASP A 162 8.33 -14.02 -19.90
CA ASP A 162 7.46 -13.41 -20.91
C ASP A 162 7.68 -11.91 -21.10
N PHE A 163 8.43 -11.26 -20.19
CA PHE A 163 8.76 -9.85 -20.20
C PHE A 163 7.52 -8.96 -20.38
N LYS A 164 6.39 -9.36 -19.79
CA LYS A 164 5.17 -8.57 -19.85
C LYS A 164 5.27 -7.34 -18.96
N ASP A 165 4.77 -6.23 -19.47
CA ASP A 165 4.56 -5.03 -18.68
C ASP A 165 3.44 -5.25 -17.63
N MET A 166 3.55 -4.62 -16.45
CA MET A 166 2.52 -4.67 -15.40
C MET A 166 1.12 -4.30 -15.92
N PHE A 167 1.01 -3.37 -16.87
CA PHE A 167 -0.29 -3.06 -17.49
C PHE A 167 -0.84 -4.24 -18.31
N GLU A 168 0.03 -5.01 -18.98
CA GLU A 168 -0.35 -6.23 -19.69
C GLU A 168 -0.76 -7.35 -18.73
N VAL A 169 -0.05 -7.51 -17.61
CA VAL A 169 -0.42 -8.46 -16.56
C VAL A 169 -1.79 -8.14 -15.97
N ARG A 170 -2.12 -6.85 -15.83
CA ARG A 170 -3.45 -6.36 -15.42
C ARG A 170 -4.54 -6.46 -16.50
N GLY A 171 -4.24 -7.05 -17.65
CA GLY A 171 -5.21 -7.32 -18.72
C GLY A 171 -5.25 -6.28 -19.85
N THR A 172 -4.36 -5.27 -19.84
CA THR A 172 -4.25 -4.33 -20.97
C THR A 172 -3.74 -5.06 -22.20
N GLN A 173 -4.45 -4.96 -23.32
CA GLN A 173 -3.96 -5.50 -24.58
C GLN A 173 -2.94 -4.54 -25.20
N ARG A 174 -1.70 -4.99 -25.32
CA ARG A 174 -0.61 -4.20 -25.91
C ARG A 174 -0.44 -4.54 -27.40
N PRO A 175 -0.55 -3.56 -28.32
CA PRO A 175 -0.52 -3.82 -29.76
C PRO A 175 0.83 -4.32 -30.29
N LYS A 176 1.93 -3.92 -29.66
CA LYS A 176 3.30 -4.22 -30.10
C LYS A 176 4.16 -4.50 -28.89
N ARG A 177 5.08 -5.45 -29.03
CA ARG A 177 6.15 -5.75 -28.07
C ARG A 177 7.51 -5.58 -28.72
N GLY A 178 8.53 -5.50 -27.87
CA GLY A 178 9.93 -5.68 -28.24
C GLY A 178 10.22 -7.10 -28.72
N THR A 179 11.50 -7.44 -28.80
CA THR A 179 11.95 -8.73 -29.35
C THR A 179 12.42 -9.64 -28.23
N VAL A 180 11.72 -10.76 -28.02
CA VAL A 180 12.25 -11.86 -27.20
C VAL A 180 13.33 -12.56 -28.01
N VAL A 181 14.56 -12.51 -27.52
CA VAL A 181 15.69 -13.20 -28.15
C VAL A 181 15.64 -14.68 -27.78
N ALA A 182 16.02 -15.55 -28.71
CA ALA A 182 16.06 -16.99 -28.47
C ALA A 182 16.89 -17.31 -27.21
N PRO A 183 16.31 -17.97 -26.20
CA PRO A 183 17.04 -18.40 -25.01
C PRO A 183 18.28 -19.23 -25.35
N SER A 184 19.32 -19.12 -24.53
CA SER A 184 20.55 -19.89 -24.70
C SER A 184 21.04 -20.49 -23.40
N VAL A 185 21.79 -21.59 -23.51
CA VAL A 185 22.55 -22.19 -22.42
C VAL A 185 24.03 -21.89 -22.67
N ASP A 186 24.68 -21.21 -21.73
CA ASP A 186 26.08 -20.84 -21.83
C ASP A 186 26.77 -21.05 -20.48
N ALA A 187 27.94 -21.70 -20.48
CA ALA A 187 28.73 -22.00 -19.29
C ALA A 187 27.93 -22.61 -18.10
N GLY A 188 26.90 -23.41 -18.38
CA GLY A 188 26.05 -24.04 -17.34
C GLY A 188 24.98 -23.13 -16.73
N ALA A 189 24.73 -21.96 -17.34
CA ALA A 189 23.66 -21.05 -16.98
C ALA A 189 22.67 -20.87 -18.15
N VAL A 190 21.42 -20.53 -17.85
CA VAL A 190 20.42 -20.17 -18.87
C VAL A 190 20.29 -18.66 -18.96
N ARG A 191 20.33 -18.13 -20.18
CA ARG A 191 20.10 -16.70 -20.47
C ARG A 191 18.80 -16.51 -21.23
N LEU A 192 17.93 -15.66 -20.69
CA LEU A 192 16.69 -15.19 -21.31
C LEU A 192 16.83 -13.70 -21.55
N ARG A 193 16.50 -13.23 -22.75
CA ARG A 193 16.71 -11.82 -23.12
C ARG A 193 15.52 -11.25 -23.86
N TYR A 194 15.24 -9.98 -23.59
CA TYR A 194 14.26 -9.18 -24.27
C TYR A 194 14.80 -7.80 -24.61
N ASP A 195 14.69 -7.44 -25.89
CA ASP A 195 15.03 -6.11 -26.39
C ASP A 195 13.76 -5.26 -26.46
N GLY A 196 13.59 -4.35 -25.50
CA GLY A 196 12.41 -3.50 -25.40
C GLY A 196 12.28 -2.49 -26.54
N LEU A 197 11.05 -2.03 -26.78
CA LEU A 197 10.76 -0.93 -27.71
C LEU A 197 11.41 0.39 -27.26
N ASP A 198 11.64 0.53 -25.96
CA ASP A 198 12.39 1.62 -25.31
C ASP A 198 13.92 1.53 -25.51
N LYS A 199 14.41 0.53 -26.26
CA LYS A 199 15.84 0.27 -26.49
C LYS A 199 16.60 -0.16 -25.25
N VAL A 200 15.89 -0.61 -24.21
CA VAL A 200 16.50 -1.22 -23.02
C VAL A 200 16.53 -2.73 -23.20
N GLU A 201 17.74 -3.29 -23.11
CA GLU A 201 17.97 -4.72 -23.03
C GLU A 201 17.62 -5.21 -21.62
N ARG A 202 16.81 -6.26 -21.52
CA ARG A 202 16.41 -6.88 -20.24
C ARG A 202 16.88 -8.33 -20.27
N ASN A 203 17.75 -8.67 -19.34
CA ASN A 203 18.40 -9.97 -19.26
C ASN A 203 17.99 -10.68 -17.98
N VAL A 204 17.75 -11.98 -18.07
CA VAL A 204 17.60 -12.88 -16.92
C VAL A 204 18.59 -14.01 -17.08
N THR A 205 19.48 -14.17 -16.11
CA THR A 205 20.44 -15.28 -16.08
C THR A 205 20.13 -16.20 -14.90
N VAL A 206 19.98 -17.49 -15.17
CA VAL A 206 19.70 -18.52 -14.16
C VAL A 206 20.95 -19.38 -13.96
N HIS A 207 21.49 -19.36 -12.75
CA HIS A 207 22.67 -20.13 -12.34
C HIS A 207 22.29 -21.27 -11.39
N PHE A 208 23.03 -22.37 -11.48
CA PHE A 208 22.77 -23.60 -10.73
C PHE A 208 24.02 -24.08 -9.98
N SER A 209 23.88 -24.49 -8.73
CA SER A 209 24.97 -25.09 -7.94
C SER A 209 24.43 -26.18 -6.99
N PRO A 210 24.79 -27.46 -7.16
CA PRO A 210 25.61 -28.01 -8.25
C PRO A 210 24.92 -27.87 -9.62
N ALA A 211 25.71 -28.06 -10.69
CA ALA A 211 25.18 -28.10 -12.04
C ALA A 211 24.16 -29.24 -12.18
N PRO A 212 23.05 -29.04 -12.92
CA PRO A 212 22.08 -30.09 -13.21
C PRO A 212 22.68 -31.16 -14.12
N ASP A 213 22.12 -32.37 -14.06
CA ASP A 213 22.52 -33.50 -14.92
C ASP A 213 22.12 -33.26 -16.38
N ALA A 214 21.00 -32.56 -16.60
CA ALA A 214 20.60 -32.05 -17.90
C ALA A 214 20.05 -30.62 -17.78
N LEU A 215 20.46 -29.76 -18.71
CA LEU A 215 20.04 -28.37 -18.79
C LEU A 215 19.54 -28.05 -20.20
N SER A 216 18.29 -27.62 -20.30
CA SER A 216 17.72 -26.97 -21.48
C SER A 216 17.41 -25.51 -21.19
N VAL A 217 16.96 -24.79 -22.22
CA VAL A 217 16.61 -23.37 -22.13
C VAL A 217 15.39 -23.07 -21.25
N ASP A 218 14.63 -24.08 -20.86
CA ASP A 218 13.37 -24.00 -20.13
C ASP A 218 13.27 -24.98 -18.95
N ARG A 219 14.29 -25.83 -18.76
CA ARG A 219 14.28 -26.88 -17.74
C ARG A 219 15.67 -27.25 -17.24
N ALA A 220 15.79 -27.47 -15.94
CA ALA A 220 16.96 -28.08 -15.30
C ALA A 220 16.54 -29.37 -14.58
N ASP A 221 17.19 -30.49 -14.89
CA ASP A 221 16.89 -31.81 -14.33
C ASP A 221 18.04 -32.35 -13.48
N TYR A 222 17.67 -32.95 -12.35
CA TYR A 222 18.56 -33.59 -11.41
C TYR A 222 18.09 -35.03 -11.12
N THR A 223 19.02 -35.98 -11.13
CA THR A 223 18.82 -37.36 -10.71
C THR A 223 19.57 -37.57 -9.39
N LEU A 224 18.91 -37.27 -8.29
CA LEU A 224 19.54 -37.30 -6.98
C LEU A 224 19.46 -38.69 -6.36
N THR A 225 20.59 -39.19 -5.87
CA THR A 225 20.63 -40.38 -5.01
C THR A 225 20.89 -39.93 -3.58
N ILE A 226 19.92 -40.13 -2.69
CA ILE A 226 20.00 -39.66 -1.29
C ILE A 226 19.93 -40.85 -0.36
N ALA A 227 21.04 -41.14 0.33
CA ALA A 227 21.10 -42.20 1.34
C ALA A 227 20.09 -41.96 2.48
N ALA A 228 19.71 -43.03 3.18
CA ALA A 228 18.83 -42.93 4.34
C ALA A 228 19.42 -41.97 5.39
N GLN A 229 18.60 -41.05 5.90
CA GLN A 229 18.96 -39.99 6.85
C GLN A 229 20.01 -38.98 6.33
N ALA A 230 20.28 -38.96 5.02
CA ALA A 230 21.18 -37.99 4.39
C ALA A 230 20.41 -36.80 3.79
N CYS A 231 21.17 -35.73 3.50
CA CYS A 231 20.66 -34.48 2.97
C CYS A 231 21.53 -33.98 1.82
N VAL A 232 20.89 -33.39 0.80
CA VAL A 232 21.53 -32.72 -0.34
C VAL A 232 20.93 -31.32 -0.50
N SER A 233 21.75 -30.33 -0.87
CA SER A 233 21.31 -28.97 -1.15
C SER A 233 21.64 -28.57 -2.59
N ILE A 234 20.66 -27.94 -3.25
CA ILE A 234 20.78 -27.29 -4.56
C ILE A 234 20.55 -25.79 -4.35
N TYR A 235 21.36 -24.96 -4.97
CA TYR A 235 21.29 -23.52 -4.94
C TYR A 235 21.04 -22.98 -6.33
N LEU A 236 20.20 -21.95 -6.40
CA LEU A 236 19.76 -21.30 -7.62
C LEU A 236 19.92 -19.80 -7.44
N THR A 237 20.37 -19.12 -8.49
CA THR A 237 20.41 -17.65 -8.55
C THR A 237 19.73 -17.22 -9.84
N VAL A 238 18.73 -16.35 -9.75
CA VAL A 238 18.10 -15.67 -10.88
C VAL A 238 18.51 -14.21 -10.82
N ASP A 239 19.37 -13.80 -11.76
CA ASP A 239 19.88 -12.43 -11.90
C ASP A 239 19.12 -11.70 -12.99
N ALA A 240 18.37 -10.66 -12.64
CA ALA A 240 17.66 -9.82 -13.59
C ALA A 240 18.39 -8.49 -13.78
N THR A 241 19.01 -8.29 -14.96
CA THR A 241 19.81 -7.10 -15.25
C THR A 241 19.18 -6.25 -16.36
N LEU A 242 19.24 -4.94 -16.18
CA LEU A 242 18.88 -3.95 -17.18
C LEU A 242 20.14 -3.43 -17.89
N GLY A 243 20.10 -3.38 -19.22
CA GLY A 243 21.24 -3.02 -20.05
C GLY A 243 22.07 -4.22 -20.50
N PRO A 244 23.20 -3.98 -21.19
CA PRO A 244 24.09 -5.05 -21.63
C PRO A 244 24.63 -5.80 -20.41
N ALA A 245 24.69 -7.12 -20.50
CA ALA A 245 25.26 -7.97 -19.45
C ALA A 245 26.65 -7.44 -19.05
N HIS A 246 26.88 -7.25 -17.75
CA HIS A 246 28.16 -6.76 -17.26
C HIS A 246 29.29 -7.75 -17.62
N ASP A 247 30.43 -7.22 -18.08
CA ASP A 247 31.67 -7.99 -18.32
C ASP A 247 32.38 -8.42 -17.01
N GLY A 248 31.78 -8.16 -15.84
CA GLY A 248 32.28 -8.56 -14.52
C GLY A 248 31.79 -9.94 -14.07
N GLU A 249 32.30 -10.44 -12.93
CA GLU A 249 31.70 -11.63 -12.30
C GLU A 249 30.26 -11.30 -11.87
N GLY A 250 29.29 -12.00 -12.46
CA GLY A 250 27.87 -11.92 -12.08
C GLY A 250 27.64 -12.34 -10.61
N PRO A 251 26.41 -12.23 -10.09
CA PRO A 251 26.12 -12.61 -8.72
C PRO A 251 26.49 -14.08 -8.47
N GLY A 252 27.13 -14.34 -7.33
CA GLY A 252 27.52 -15.71 -6.98
C GLY A 252 26.31 -16.66 -6.88
N CYS A 253 26.55 -17.95 -7.11
CA CYS A 253 25.58 -19.01 -6.85
C CYS A 253 26.16 -19.97 -5.79
N GLY A 254 25.29 -20.56 -4.96
CA GLY A 254 25.69 -21.46 -3.88
C GLY A 254 25.43 -20.92 -2.47
N ARG A 255 25.78 -21.74 -1.48
CA ARG A 255 25.53 -21.48 -0.05
C ARG A 255 26.05 -20.14 0.44
N VAL A 256 27.26 -19.74 0.00
CA VAL A 256 27.90 -18.49 0.45
C VAL A 256 27.14 -17.27 -0.09
N ALA A 257 26.73 -17.30 -1.35
CA ALA A 257 25.98 -16.21 -1.98
C ALA A 257 24.62 -16.01 -1.30
N LEU A 258 23.84 -17.09 -1.14
CA LEU A 258 22.54 -17.06 -0.44
C LEU A 258 22.68 -16.53 0.99
N ARG A 259 23.67 -17.02 1.75
CA ARG A 259 23.89 -16.58 3.14
C ARG A 259 24.28 -15.10 3.20
N THR A 260 25.08 -14.63 2.26
CA THR A 260 25.49 -13.22 2.18
C THR A 260 24.28 -12.33 1.89
N ALA A 261 23.45 -12.70 0.91
CA ALA A 261 22.20 -12.02 0.60
C ALA A 261 21.27 -11.97 1.82
N LEU A 262 21.02 -13.12 2.47
CA LEU A 262 20.16 -13.23 3.65
C LEU A 262 20.64 -12.32 4.80
N VAL A 263 21.94 -12.33 5.09
CA VAL A 263 22.52 -11.47 6.13
C VAL A 263 22.38 -9.99 5.75
N GLY A 264 22.57 -9.65 4.47
CA GLY A 264 22.36 -8.30 3.94
C GLY A 264 20.94 -7.79 4.20
N VAL A 265 19.93 -8.56 3.76
CA VAL A 265 18.51 -8.20 3.92
C VAL A 265 18.13 -8.08 5.40
N HIS A 266 18.55 -9.01 6.27
CA HIS A 266 18.29 -8.89 7.72
C HIS A 266 18.94 -7.65 8.34
N ARG A 267 20.14 -7.27 7.91
CA ARG A 267 20.81 -6.04 8.40
C ARG A 267 20.04 -4.79 7.98
N GLU A 268 19.55 -4.77 6.74
CA GLU A 268 18.73 -3.67 6.24
C GLU A 268 17.42 -3.54 7.02
N MET A 269 16.68 -4.64 7.22
CA MET A 269 15.43 -4.63 7.99
C MET A 269 15.65 -4.21 9.44
N ARG A 270 16.76 -4.63 10.06
CA ARG A 270 17.12 -4.21 11.43
C ARG A 270 17.44 -2.72 11.51
N SER A 271 18.27 -2.20 10.60
CA SER A 271 18.62 -0.77 10.54
C SER A 271 17.37 0.10 10.42
N ARG A 272 16.39 -0.32 9.60
CA ARG A 272 15.10 0.35 9.48
C ARG A 272 14.34 0.37 10.80
N ARG A 273 14.25 -0.75 11.51
CA ARG A 273 13.59 -0.85 12.82
C ARG A 273 14.29 -0.03 13.90
N GLU A 274 15.61 0.11 13.84
CA GLU A 274 16.39 0.94 14.77
C GLU A 274 16.21 2.45 14.53
N SER A 275 15.75 2.84 13.33
CA SER A 275 15.55 4.26 12.95
C SER A 275 14.22 4.88 13.40
N MET A 276 13.35 4.10 14.05
CA MET A 276 12.00 4.52 14.45
C MET A 276 11.77 4.35 15.96
N ALA A 277 10.81 5.11 16.49
CA ALA A 277 10.30 4.87 17.83
C ALA A 277 9.62 3.49 17.92
N ARG A 278 9.77 2.82 19.07
CA ARG A 278 9.28 1.45 19.28
C ARG A 278 8.00 1.47 20.09
N VAL A 279 7.00 0.72 19.64
CA VAL A 279 5.72 0.56 20.34
C VAL A 279 5.63 -0.87 20.86
N ASN A 280 5.35 -1.03 22.16
CA ASN A 280 5.14 -2.32 22.79
C ASN A 280 3.89 -2.28 23.66
N THR A 281 3.15 -3.37 23.72
CA THR A 281 1.91 -3.43 24.49
C THR A 281 1.88 -4.64 25.42
N GLY A 282 0.93 -4.63 26.35
CA GLY A 282 0.63 -5.79 27.18
C GLY A 282 -0.06 -6.94 26.44
N ASN A 283 -0.34 -6.81 25.14
CA ASN A 283 -1.09 -7.79 24.36
C ASN A 283 -0.24 -8.36 23.20
N PRO A 284 0.20 -9.63 23.29
CA PRO A 284 1.06 -10.24 22.28
C PRO A 284 0.46 -10.29 20.86
N LEU A 285 -0.86 -10.41 20.73
CA LEU A 285 -1.51 -10.41 19.40
C LEU A 285 -1.55 -9.01 18.80
N PHE A 286 -1.74 -8.00 19.64
CA PHE A 286 -1.69 -6.61 19.20
C PHE A 286 -0.27 -6.25 18.76
N ASP A 287 0.75 -6.67 19.53
CA ASP A 287 2.16 -6.52 19.13
C ASP A 287 2.47 -7.26 17.83
N ALA A 288 1.91 -8.45 17.60
CA ALA A 288 2.06 -9.17 16.33
C ALA A 288 1.48 -8.40 15.14
N TRP A 289 0.35 -7.70 15.32
CA TRP A 289 -0.23 -6.83 14.30
C TRP A 289 0.65 -5.60 14.01
N LEU A 290 1.14 -4.93 15.05
CA LEU A 290 2.05 -3.79 14.90
C LEU A 290 3.35 -4.23 14.22
N ASP A 291 3.95 -5.33 14.65
CA ASP A 291 5.19 -5.87 14.09
C ASP A 291 5.01 -6.31 12.62
N ARG A 292 3.87 -6.92 12.26
CA ARG A 292 3.54 -7.22 10.85
C ARG A 292 3.42 -5.95 10.03
N SER A 293 2.71 -4.95 10.54
CA SER A 293 2.55 -3.66 9.86
C SER A 293 3.89 -2.96 9.63
N LEU A 294 4.79 -2.99 10.61
CA LEU A 294 6.15 -2.45 10.46
C LEU A 294 6.99 -3.25 9.46
N ALA A 295 6.91 -4.58 9.48
CA ALA A 295 7.62 -5.42 8.53
C ALA A 295 7.15 -5.17 7.08
N ASP A 296 5.87 -4.91 6.89
CA ASP A 296 5.29 -4.62 5.57
C ASP A 296 5.65 -3.21 5.07
N LEU A 297 5.63 -2.20 5.94
CA LEU A 297 6.20 -0.88 5.62
C LEU A 297 7.69 -0.98 5.30
N GLY A 298 8.42 -1.78 6.08
CA GLY A 298 9.80 -2.14 5.82
C GLY A 298 9.95 -2.69 4.41
N LEU A 299 9.28 -3.78 4.07
CA LEU A 299 9.33 -4.41 2.75
C LEU A 299 9.03 -3.42 1.59
N LEU A 300 8.03 -2.56 1.77
CA LEU A 300 7.58 -1.61 0.75
C LEU A 300 8.46 -0.36 0.62
N THR A 301 9.32 -0.09 1.60
CA THR A 301 10.20 1.08 1.57
C THR A 301 11.44 0.82 0.73
N THR A 302 11.67 1.66 -0.28
CA THR A 302 12.89 1.68 -1.10
C THR A 302 13.79 2.81 -0.63
N GLN A 303 15.09 2.54 -0.50
CA GLN A 303 16.08 3.58 -0.22
C GLN A 303 16.43 4.30 -1.54
N LEU A 304 16.04 5.56 -1.66
CA LEU A 304 16.40 6.43 -2.79
C LEU A 304 17.47 7.45 -2.35
N ASP A 305 18.05 8.16 -3.31
CA ASP A 305 19.03 9.24 -3.05
C ASP A 305 18.43 10.36 -2.18
N THR A 306 17.13 10.60 -2.33
CA THR A 306 16.36 11.58 -1.55
C THR A 306 16.05 11.12 -0.12
N GLY A 307 16.16 9.81 0.16
CA GLY A 307 15.82 9.19 1.43
C GLY A 307 14.93 7.94 1.26
N PRO A 308 14.46 7.35 2.37
CA PRO A 308 13.51 6.25 2.32
C PRO A 308 12.17 6.71 1.71
N TYR A 309 11.64 5.93 0.77
CA TYR A 309 10.36 6.21 0.10
C TYR A 309 9.49 4.95 0.08
N PRO A 310 8.26 4.98 0.63
CA PRO A 310 7.36 3.84 0.62
C PRO A 310 6.68 3.70 -0.75
N TYR A 311 6.82 2.55 -1.39
CA TYR A 311 6.07 2.20 -2.61
C TYR A 311 4.64 1.78 -2.22
N ALA A 312 3.66 2.02 -3.09
CA ALA A 312 2.25 1.89 -2.71
C ALA A 312 1.87 0.47 -2.27
N GLY A 313 2.05 -0.54 -3.11
CA GLY A 313 1.83 -1.93 -2.68
C GLY A 313 1.95 -2.99 -3.76
N ILE A 314 2.03 -4.24 -3.33
CA ILE A 314 2.33 -5.40 -4.19
C ILE A 314 1.05 -6.21 -4.41
N PRO A 315 0.77 -6.68 -5.64
CA PRO A 315 1.64 -6.62 -6.83
C PRO A 315 1.44 -5.41 -7.76
N TRP A 316 0.34 -4.68 -7.64
CA TRP A 316 -0.11 -3.79 -8.73
C TRP A 316 0.56 -2.41 -8.76
N PHE A 317 1.05 -1.96 -7.60
CA PHE A 317 1.45 -0.58 -7.35
C PHE A 317 2.83 -0.49 -6.67
N SER A 318 3.74 -1.44 -6.96
CA SER A 318 5.09 -1.48 -6.37
C SER A 318 6.02 -0.46 -7.03
N THR A 319 5.65 0.81 -6.93
CA THR A 319 6.34 1.96 -7.52
C THR A 319 6.02 3.24 -6.72
N PRO A 320 6.69 4.38 -6.94
CA PRO A 320 6.36 5.63 -6.25
C PRO A 320 4.96 6.18 -6.61
N PHE A 321 4.12 6.35 -5.59
CA PHE A 321 2.83 7.03 -5.64
C PHE A 321 2.82 8.20 -4.65
N GLY A 322 2.61 9.42 -5.14
CA GLY A 322 2.79 10.61 -4.33
C GLY A 322 1.79 10.71 -3.17
N ARG A 323 0.51 10.47 -3.44
CA ARG A 323 -0.54 10.52 -2.42
C ARG A 323 -0.35 9.44 -1.36
N ASP A 324 -0.17 8.20 -1.78
CA ASP A 324 0.06 7.05 -0.91
C ASP A 324 1.26 7.28 0.01
N ALA A 325 2.37 7.77 -0.55
CA ALA A 325 3.57 8.08 0.21
C ALA A 325 3.36 9.23 1.20
N VAL A 326 2.60 10.26 0.83
CA VAL A 326 2.26 11.36 1.74
C VAL A 326 1.37 10.89 2.89
N ILE A 327 0.31 10.14 2.61
CA ILE A 327 -0.60 9.62 3.65
C ILE A 327 0.15 8.66 4.58
N THR A 328 0.93 7.73 4.02
CA THR A 328 1.77 6.82 4.80
C THR A 328 2.75 7.59 5.68
N SER A 329 3.37 8.64 5.15
CA SER A 329 4.27 9.50 5.92
C SER A 329 3.55 10.26 7.04
N LEU A 330 2.33 10.75 6.82
CA LEU A 330 1.50 11.36 7.88
C LEU A 330 1.14 10.34 8.96
N GLN A 331 0.86 9.09 8.59
CA GLN A 331 0.53 8.02 9.53
C GLN A 331 1.72 7.62 10.41
N MET A 332 2.91 7.64 9.84
CA MET A 332 4.16 7.25 10.51
C MET A 332 4.93 8.42 11.10
N LEU A 333 4.53 9.67 10.83
CA LEU A 333 5.33 10.86 11.12
C LEU A 333 5.83 10.91 12.56
N TRP A 334 4.96 10.56 13.50
CA TRP A 334 5.28 10.59 14.92
C TRP A 334 6.29 9.53 15.37
N LEU A 335 6.45 8.43 14.63
CA LEU A 335 7.39 7.34 14.97
C LEU A 335 8.63 7.33 14.09
N GLN A 336 8.51 7.74 12.82
CA GLN A 336 9.57 7.69 11.83
C GLN A 336 9.56 8.93 10.90
N PRO A 337 9.97 10.11 11.40
CA PRO A 337 9.98 11.34 10.60
C PRO A 337 10.88 11.28 9.35
N SER A 338 11.89 10.40 9.34
CA SER A 338 12.79 10.23 8.20
C SER A 338 12.07 9.78 6.93
N LEU A 339 10.94 9.07 7.05
CA LEU A 339 10.10 8.68 5.92
C LEU A 339 9.50 9.92 5.22
N ALA A 340 8.91 10.82 6.00
CA ALA A 340 8.38 12.09 5.50
C ALA A 340 9.46 12.94 4.82
N ARG A 341 10.67 12.99 5.40
CA ARG A 341 11.81 13.71 4.82
C ARG A 341 12.18 13.18 3.42
N GLY A 342 12.26 11.86 3.25
CA GLY A 342 12.56 11.22 1.96
C GLY A 342 11.46 11.49 0.93
N VAL A 343 10.20 11.33 1.32
CA VAL A 343 9.03 11.59 0.47
C VAL A 343 8.98 13.05 0.02
N LEU A 344 9.16 14.01 0.94
CA LEU A 344 9.13 15.43 0.61
C LEU A 344 10.20 15.81 -0.44
N ARG A 345 11.43 15.32 -0.27
CA ARG A 345 12.51 15.57 -1.25
C ARG A 345 12.22 14.96 -2.61
N PHE A 346 11.83 13.69 -2.63
CA PHE A 346 11.49 13.00 -3.88
C PHE A 346 10.40 13.72 -4.66
N LEU A 347 9.32 14.12 -3.97
CA LEU A 347 8.19 14.82 -4.60
C LEU A 347 8.56 16.24 -5.07
N ALA A 348 9.43 16.94 -4.34
CA ALA A 348 9.91 18.25 -4.75
C ALA A 348 10.83 18.17 -5.99
N GLU A 349 11.69 17.15 -6.07
CA GLU A 349 12.56 16.89 -7.22
C GLU A 349 11.75 16.61 -8.50
N HIS A 350 10.66 15.86 -8.37
CA HIS A 350 9.79 15.44 -9.48
C HIS A 350 8.57 16.36 -9.69
N GLN A 351 8.53 17.54 -9.07
CA GLN A 351 7.45 18.51 -9.24
C GLN A 351 7.34 18.97 -10.70
N ALA A 352 6.11 19.07 -11.22
CA ALA A 352 5.86 19.53 -12.58
C ALA A 352 6.37 20.97 -12.78
N ARG A 353 7.10 21.17 -13.89
CA ARG A 353 7.62 22.47 -14.33
C ARG A 353 7.02 22.95 -15.65
N GLU A 354 6.23 22.10 -16.29
CA GLU A 354 5.63 22.32 -17.60
C GLU A 354 4.15 21.95 -17.58
N THR A 355 3.43 22.40 -18.60
CA THR A 355 2.07 21.95 -18.88
C THR A 355 2.09 20.81 -19.87
N SER A 356 1.42 19.70 -19.56
CA SER A 356 1.30 18.55 -20.47
C SER A 356 -0.05 17.89 -20.32
N ALA A 357 -0.85 17.89 -21.40
CA ALA A 357 -2.16 17.23 -21.41
C ALA A 357 -2.06 15.70 -21.32
N PHE A 358 -0.98 15.12 -21.86
CA PHE A 358 -0.77 13.68 -21.80
C PHE A 358 -0.49 13.22 -20.35
N ARG A 359 0.25 14.02 -19.58
CA ARG A 359 0.67 13.70 -18.21
C ARG A 359 -0.23 14.31 -17.14
N ASP A 360 -1.28 15.04 -17.53
CA ASP A 360 -2.08 15.93 -16.66
C ASP A 360 -1.20 16.87 -15.80
N ALA A 361 -0.07 17.30 -16.36
CA ALA A 361 0.93 18.14 -15.68
C ALA A 361 0.59 19.62 -15.82
N GLU A 362 0.78 20.36 -14.75
CA GLU A 362 0.75 21.82 -14.73
C GLU A 362 1.85 22.32 -13.77
N PRO A 363 2.50 23.46 -14.03
CA PRO A 363 3.56 23.97 -13.16
C PRO A 363 3.10 24.07 -11.70
N GLY A 364 3.86 23.44 -10.81
CA GLY A 364 3.57 23.38 -9.37
C GLY A 364 2.89 22.10 -8.89
N LYS A 365 2.28 21.31 -9.78
CA LYS A 365 1.68 20.02 -9.41
C LYS A 365 2.72 19.02 -8.90
N ILE A 366 2.32 18.22 -7.94
CA ILE A 366 3.08 17.08 -7.43
C ILE A 366 2.58 15.80 -8.10
N MET A 367 3.49 14.88 -8.41
CA MET A 367 3.18 13.64 -9.15
C MET A 367 2.16 12.77 -8.43
N HIS A 368 1.24 12.17 -9.20
CA HIS A 368 0.35 11.10 -8.77
C HIS A 368 1.12 9.78 -8.66
N GLU A 369 1.77 9.37 -9.75
CA GLU A 369 2.58 8.15 -9.81
C GLU A 369 3.76 8.30 -10.78
N PHE A 370 4.80 7.50 -10.57
CA PHE A 370 5.99 7.39 -11.38
C PHE A 370 6.26 5.91 -11.67
N ARG A 371 6.43 5.52 -12.94
CA ARG A 371 6.65 4.12 -13.36
C ARG A 371 7.79 4.01 -14.36
N ARG A 372 8.59 2.95 -14.21
CA ARG A 372 9.74 2.65 -15.08
C ARG A 372 9.50 1.54 -16.11
N SER A 373 8.29 0.99 -16.13
CA SER A 373 7.83 -0.02 -17.10
C SER A 373 8.07 0.41 -18.55
N GLU A 374 8.21 -0.55 -19.47
CA GLU A 374 8.45 -0.27 -20.89
C GLU A 374 7.32 0.55 -21.54
N MET A 375 6.05 0.26 -21.23
CA MET A 375 4.91 1.01 -21.76
C MET A 375 4.94 2.47 -21.29
N ALA A 376 5.41 2.71 -20.07
CA ALA A 376 5.62 4.07 -19.56
C ALA A 376 6.79 4.75 -20.28
N ALA A 377 7.95 4.09 -20.37
CA ALA A 377 9.16 4.62 -20.99
C ALA A 377 8.98 4.99 -22.48
N THR A 378 8.14 4.24 -23.20
CA THR A 378 7.80 4.48 -24.61
C THR A 378 6.68 5.50 -24.82
N GLY A 379 6.02 5.96 -23.75
CA GLY A 379 4.87 6.86 -23.82
C GLY A 379 3.59 6.20 -24.34
N GLU A 380 3.50 4.86 -24.32
CA GLU A 380 2.25 4.14 -24.59
C GLU A 380 1.18 4.48 -23.52
N VAL A 381 1.63 4.67 -22.28
CA VAL A 381 0.83 5.13 -21.13
C VAL A 381 1.44 6.38 -20.49
N PRO A 382 0.65 7.23 -19.82
CA PRO A 382 1.15 8.51 -19.29
C PRO A 382 1.95 8.38 -17.98
N PHE A 383 2.07 7.17 -17.44
CA PHE A 383 2.52 6.89 -16.08
C PHE A 383 4.03 6.93 -15.85
N ALA A 384 4.83 7.27 -16.87
CA ALA A 384 6.27 7.51 -16.70
C ALA A 384 6.52 8.55 -15.62
N LEU A 385 5.72 9.62 -15.61
CA LEU A 385 5.66 10.58 -14.52
C LEU A 385 4.34 11.36 -14.70
N TYR A 386 3.29 10.89 -14.03
CA TYR A 386 1.91 11.32 -14.20
C TYR A 386 1.45 12.20 -13.04
N TYR A 387 0.63 13.22 -13.33
CA TYR A 387 0.20 14.23 -12.35
C TYR A 387 -1.33 14.29 -12.20
N GLY A 388 -2.08 13.26 -12.61
CA GLY A 388 -3.54 13.21 -12.52
C GLY A 388 -4.13 13.05 -11.11
N GLY A 389 -3.54 13.69 -10.11
CA GLY A 389 -4.07 13.82 -8.76
C GLY A 389 -4.28 15.29 -8.40
N VAL A 390 -5.48 15.66 -7.95
CA VAL A 390 -5.80 17.01 -7.47
C VAL A 390 -5.44 17.18 -5.99
N ASP A 391 -5.43 16.08 -5.25
CA ASP A 391 -5.17 15.99 -3.80
C ASP A 391 -3.68 15.97 -3.44
N THR A 392 -2.82 15.37 -4.29
CA THR A 392 -1.41 15.19 -3.95
C THR A 392 -0.67 16.52 -3.70
N THR A 393 -0.97 17.55 -4.49
CA THR A 393 -0.31 18.86 -4.38
C THR A 393 -0.58 19.56 -3.05
N PRO A 394 -1.85 19.74 -2.59
CA PRO A 394 -2.09 20.26 -1.24
C PRO A 394 -1.59 19.31 -0.15
N LEU A 395 -1.71 17.99 -0.30
CA LEU A 395 -1.22 17.03 0.69
C LEU A 395 0.31 17.10 0.89
N PHE A 396 1.08 17.33 -0.17
CA PHE A 396 2.53 17.56 -0.09
C PHE A 396 2.87 18.74 0.82
N ILE A 397 2.14 19.85 0.70
CA ILE A 397 2.31 21.03 1.55
C ILE A 397 1.92 20.73 3.00
N VAL A 398 0.81 19.99 3.18
CA VAL A 398 0.36 19.57 4.52
C VAL A 398 1.41 18.70 5.22
N LEU A 399 2.03 17.76 4.50
CA LEU A 399 3.11 16.93 5.05
C LEU A 399 4.31 17.79 5.46
N ALA A 400 4.70 18.79 4.65
CA ALA A 400 5.80 19.68 4.99
C ALA A 400 5.52 20.48 6.27
N GLY A 401 4.29 21.00 6.42
CA GLY A 401 3.86 21.69 7.64
C GLY A 401 3.89 20.77 8.87
N ALA A 402 3.27 19.59 8.76
CA ALA A 402 3.27 18.61 9.85
C ALA A 402 4.70 18.16 10.22
N TYR A 403 5.56 17.97 9.22
CA TYR A 403 6.94 17.56 9.41
C TYR A 403 7.73 18.59 10.22
N VAL A 404 7.67 19.88 9.87
CA VAL A 404 8.44 20.90 10.60
C VAL A 404 7.88 21.19 11.99
N GLU A 405 6.56 21.07 12.18
CA GLU A 405 5.96 21.15 13.52
C GLU A 405 6.50 20.02 14.43
N HIS A 406 6.58 18.81 13.88
CA HIS A 406 7.04 17.62 14.59
C HIS A 406 8.56 17.59 14.83
N THR A 407 9.36 18.06 13.88
CA THR A 407 10.83 17.90 13.89
C THR A 407 11.61 19.18 14.19
N GLY A 408 11.03 20.35 13.91
CA GLY A 408 11.75 21.63 13.97
C GLY A 408 12.81 21.81 12.87
N ASP A 409 12.85 20.95 11.86
CA ASP A 409 13.83 20.98 10.77
C ASP A 409 13.52 22.09 9.75
N ASP A 410 13.78 23.34 10.16
CA ASP A 410 13.63 24.53 9.32
C ASP A 410 14.57 24.50 8.10
N ALA A 411 15.70 23.81 8.19
CA ALA A 411 16.66 23.69 7.10
C ALA A 411 16.06 22.92 5.90
N LEU A 412 15.32 21.84 6.16
CA LEU A 412 14.59 21.15 5.09
C LEU A 412 13.48 22.02 4.51
N ILE A 413 12.74 22.77 5.34
CA ILE A 413 11.73 23.70 4.82
C ILE A 413 12.37 24.78 3.94
N ASP A 414 13.56 25.24 4.29
CA ASP A 414 14.34 26.19 3.48
C ASP A 414 14.75 25.61 2.14
N GLU A 415 15.23 24.36 2.12
CA GLU A 415 15.53 23.59 0.91
C GLU A 415 14.30 23.44 0.01
N LEU A 416 13.15 23.08 0.59
CA LEU A 416 11.92 22.78 -0.15
C LEU A 416 11.10 24.02 -0.51
N TRP A 417 11.43 25.20 0.02
CA TRP A 417 10.63 26.41 -0.10
C TRP A 417 10.24 26.78 -1.54
N PRO A 418 11.14 26.72 -2.54
CA PRO A 418 10.75 27.01 -3.92
C PRO A 418 9.69 26.03 -4.47
N ALA A 419 9.74 24.75 -4.06
CA ALA A 419 8.74 23.77 -4.46
C ALA A 419 7.41 24.00 -3.74
N LEU A 420 7.44 24.31 -2.45
CA LEU A 420 6.26 24.65 -1.65
C LEU A 420 5.55 25.90 -2.18
N GLN A 421 6.29 26.94 -2.56
CA GLN A 421 5.72 28.15 -3.17
C GLN A 421 5.02 27.84 -4.50
N ARG A 422 5.63 27.04 -5.38
CA ARG A 422 4.98 26.65 -6.65
C ARG A 422 3.73 25.79 -6.43
N ALA A 423 3.78 24.86 -5.48
CA ALA A 423 2.63 24.03 -5.13
C ALA A 423 1.48 24.88 -4.56
N ALA A 424 1.78 25.80 -3.63
CA ALA A 424 0.80 26.70 -3.04
C ALA A 424 0.21 27.67 -4.08
N GLN A 425 1.05 28.18 -4.99
CA GLN A 425 0.59 29.03 -6.09
C GLN A 425 -0.32 28.27 -7.04
N TRP A 426 -0.02 27.00 -7.35
CA TRP A 426 -0.90 26.16 -8.15
C TRP A 426 -2.29 25.98 -7.51
N VAL A 427 -2.34 25.68 -6.20
CA VAL A 427 -3.60 25.59 -5.44
C VAL A 427 -4.37 26.90 -5.52
N ILE A 428 -3.70 28.03 -5.28
CA ILE A 428 -4.29 29.37 -5.34
C ILE A 428 -4.85 29.68 -6.73
N ASP A 429 -4.07 29.44 -7.78
CA ASP A 429 -4.46 29.76 -9.15
C ASP A 429 -5.66 28.93 -9.63
N LYS A 430 -5.82 27.71 -9.11
CA LYS A 430 -6.99 26.87 -9.37
C LYS A 430 -8.22 27.38 -8.64
N CYS A 431 -8.10 27.63 -7.34
CA CYS A 431 -9.17 28.25 -6.56
C CYS A 431 -9.62 29.58 -7.17
N ASP A 432 -8.70 30.45 -7.58
CA ASP A 432 -9.01 31.77 -8.15
C ASP A 432 -9.70 31.69 -9.53
N ARG A 433 -9.54 30.58 -10.27
CA ARG A 433 -10.21 30.33 -11.56
C ARG A 433 -11.60 29.71 -11.40
N ASN A 434 -11.83 29.02 -10.29
CA ASN A 434 -13.13 28.43 -9.99
C ASN A 434 -14.10 29.52 -9.50
N PRO A 435 -15.33 29.63 -10.04
CA PRO A 435 -16.27 30.69 -9.67
C PRO A 435 -16.70 30.69 -8.20
N TYR A 436 -16.52 29.56 -7.51
CA TYR A 436 -16.82 29.38 -6.08
C TYR A 436 -15.56 29.45 -5.19
N GLY A 437 -14.38 29.69 -5.77
CA GLY A 437 -13.13 29.74 -5.02
C GLY A 437 -12.59 28.37 -4.59
N LEU A 438 -13.06 27.28 -5.20
CA LEU A 438 -12.75 25.90 -4.80
C LEU A 438 -11.63 25.28 -5.64
N LEU A 439 -10.89 24.33 -5.04
CA LEU A 439 -9.91 23.54 -5.77
C LEU A 439 -10.62 22.42 -6.54
N ASP A 440 -10.66 22.53 -7.87
CA ASP A 440 -11.32 21.57 -8.76
C ASP A 440 -10.33 20.83 -9.67
N TYR A 441 -10.85 19.80 -10.34
CA TYR A 441 -10.13 19.10 -11.40
C TYR A 441 -10.98 18.89 -12.65
N GLN A 442 -10.29 18.83 -13.78
CA GLN A 442 -10.81 18.41 -15.06
C GLN A 442 -9.69 17.64 -15.75
N ARG A 443 -9.91 16.38 -16.12
CA ARG A 443 -8.92 15.64 -16.91
C ARG A 443 -8.72 16.35 -18.25
N THR A 444 -7.46 16.49 -18.66
CA THR A 444 -7.12 17.15 -19.92
C THR A 444 -7.09 16.18 -21.11
N SER A 445 -6.93 14.90 -20.82
CA SER A 445 -6.93 13.80 -21.79
C SER A 445 -7.93 12.73 -21.39
N GLU A 446 -8.63 12.13 -22.37
CA GLU A 446 -9.51 10.98 -22.13
C GLU A 446 -8.76 9.75 -21.60
N ARG A 447 -7.44 9.68 -21.81
CA ARG A 447 -6.56 8.64 -21.28
C ARG A 447 -6.17 8.86 -19.81
N GLY A 448 -6.43 10.05 -19.27
CA GLY A 448 -6.20 10.35 -17.85
C GLY A 448 -7.30 9.81 -16.94
N LEU A 449 -7.04 9.83 -15.64
CA LEU A 449 -8.01 9.42 -14.62
C LEU A 449 -9.27 10.29 -14.68
N ALA A 450 -10.43 9.64 -14.64
CA ALA A 450 -11.72 10.32 -14.65
C ALA A 450 -11.98 11.08 -13.34
N ASN A 451 -11.62 10.47 -12.21
CA ASN A 451 -11.63 11.10 -10.89
C ASN A 451 -10.19 11.23 -10.41
N GLN A 452 -9.81 12.42 -9.92
CA GLN A 452 -8.42 12.74 -9.57
C GLN A 452 -8.19 12.87 -8.04
N GLY A 453 -9.17 12.44 -7.23
CA GLY A 453 -9.02 12.31 -5.78
C GLY A 453 -8.68 10.89 -5.36
N TRP A 454 -8.65 10.61 -4.05
CA TRP A 454 -8.28 9.28 -3.52
C TRP A 454 -9.19 8.14 -3.98
N LYS A 455 -10.47 8.45 -4.21
CA LYS A 455 -11.40 7.55 -4.89
C LYS A 455 -11.32 7.74 -6.40
N ASP A 456 -10.24 7.33 -7.02
CA ASP A 456 -9.93 7.57 -8.44
C ASP A 456 -10.65 6.64 -9.44
N SER A 457 -11.47 5.69 -8.97
CA SER A 457 -12.33 4.90 -9.84
C SER A 457 -13.32 5.79 -10.59
N HIS A 458 -13.56 5.51 -11.87
CA HIS A 458 -14.43 6.32 -12.72
C HIS A 458 -15.87 6.47 -12.21
N ASP A 459 -16.35 5.54 -11.38
CA ASP A 459 -17.73 5.47 -10.88
C ASP A 459 -17.91 5.95 -9.43
N SER A 460 -16.88 6.54 -8.81
CA SER A 460 -16.87 6.89 -7.38
C SER A 460 -17.56 8.20 -7.01
N VAL A 461 -17.78 9.10 -7.98
CA VAL A 461 -18.43 10.40 -7.79
C VAL A 461 -19.70 10.45 -8.62
N PHE A 462 -20.84 10.74 -7.99
CA PHE A 462 -22.16 10.71 -8.63
C PHE A 462 -23.15 11.58 -7.84
N HIS A 463 -24.26 11.95 -8.47
CA HIS A 463 -25.38 12.64 -7.81
C HIS A 463 -26.31 11.66 -7.09
N ALA A 464 -27.24 12.19 -6.29
CA ALA A 464 -28.23 11.40 -5.57
C ALA A 464 -29.16 10.55 -6.47
N ASP A 465 -29.22 10.82 -7.77
CA ASP A 465 -29.94 10.03 -8.77
C ASP A 465 -29.05 8.98 -9.48
N GLY A 466 -27.77 8.90 -9.13
CA GLY A 466 -26.79 7.96 -9.70
C GLY A 466 -26.10 8.42 -10.99
N ARG A 467 -26.46 9.60 -11.54
CA ARG A 467 -25.76 10.19 -12.69
C ARG A 467 -24.35 10.64 -12.30
N PHE A 468 -23.44 10.57 -13.27
CA PHE A 468 -22.09 11.11 -13.11
C PHE A 468 -22.11 12.64 -13.27
N PRO A 469 -21.35 13.39 -12.45
CA PRO A 469 -21.26 14.85 -12.58
C PRO A 469 -20.48 15.24 -13.82
N ASP A 470 -20.84 16.38 -14.41
CA ASP A 470 -20.01 17.05 -15.40
C ASP A 470 -18.89 17.82 -14.68
N GLY A 471 -17.70 17.86 -15.26
CA GLY A 471 -16.60 18.62 -14.68
C GLY A 471 -16.59 20.10 -15.11
N PRO A 472 -15.73 20.94 -14.50
CA PRO A 472 -14.75 20.58 -13.48
C PRO A 472 -15.39 20.19 -12.13
N ILE A 473 -14.79 19.25 -11.41
CA ILE A 473 -15.34 18.68 -10.17
C ILE A 473 -14.52 19.15 -8.97
N ALA A 474 -15.17 19.69 -7.94
CA ALA A 474 -14.55 20.05 -6.66
C ALA A 474 -14.91 19.03 -5.58
N LEU A 475 -13.97 18.18 -5.18
CA LEU A 475 -14.16 17.14 -4.16
C LEU A 475 -14.09 17.71 -2.74
N VAL A 476 -14.95 17.23 -1.85
CA VAL A 476 -15.09 17.77 -0.50
C VAL A 476 -13.82 17.60 0.35
N GLU A 477 -13.17 16.43 0.31
CA GLU A 477 -11.95 16.16 1.08
C GLU A 477 -10.75 16.97 0.59
N VAL A 478 -10.71 17.25 -0.71
CA VAL A 478 -9.64 18.03 -1.35
C VAL A 478 -9.64 19.46 -0.83
N GLN A 479 -10.83 20.01 -0.53
CA GLN A 479 -10.93 21.34 0.06
C GLN A 479 -10.35 21.37 1.48
N ALA A 480 -10.55 20.30 2.26
CA ALA A 480 -9.93 20.17 3.58
C ALA A 480 -8.39 20.12 3.49
N TYR A 481 -7.85 19.43 2.49
CA TYR A 481 -6.40 19.41 2.25
C TYR A 481 -5.89 20.78 1.82
N ALA A 482 -6.61 21.49 0.93
CA ALA A 482 -6.23 22.81 0.46
C ALA A 482 -6.26 23.86 1.59
N CYS A 483 -7.27 23.83 2.48
CA CYS A 483 -7.28 24.64 3.69
C CYS A 483 -6.06 24.35 4.57
N ALA A 484 -5.81 23.07 4.87
CA ALA A 484 -4.68 22.66 5.71
C ALA A 484 -3.32 23.01 5.06
N ALA A 485 -3.21 22.97 3.74
CA ALA A 485 -2.02 23.38 3.00
C ALA A 485 -1.76 24.89 3.13
N LEU A 486 -2.81 25.71 3.02
CA LEU A 486 -2.71 27.16 3.20
C LEU A 486 -2.38 27.52 4.65
N ASP A 487 -2.96 26.81 5.63
CA ASP A 487 -2.60 26.96 7.05
C ASP A 487 -1.13 26.59 7.29
N ALA A 488 -0.63 25.50 6.68
CA ALA A 488 0.77 25.12 6.74
C ALA A 488 1.71 26.17 6.11
N MET A 489 1.34 26.72 4.95
CA MET A 489 2.11 27.82 4.32
C MET A 489 2.09 29.10 5.16
N SER A 490 0.99 29.37 5.87
CA SER A 490 0.91 30.49 6.81
C SER A 490 1.89 30.30 7.97
N MET A 491 1.86 29.13 8.60
CA MET A 491 2.78 28.76 9.68
C MET A 491 4.24 28.84 9.23
N CYS A 492 4.60 28.20 8.11
CA CYS A 492 5.97 28.21 7.60
C CYS A 492 6.42 29.62 7.22
N SER A 493 5.56 30.45 6.62
CA SER A 493 5.84 31.86 6.34
C SER A 493 6.13 32.64 7.63
N HIS A 494 5.37 32.42 8.71
CA HIS A 494 5.64 33.04 10.01
C HIS A 494 7.00 32.63 10.57
N ARG A 495 7.35 31.33 10.53
CA ARG A 495 8.65 30.83 10.98
C ARG A 495 9.82 31.47 10.22
N ARG A 496 9.62 31.75 8.93
CA ARG A 496 10.59 32.41 8.05
C ARG A 496 10.59 33.95 8.11
N GLY A 497 9.76 34.56 8.96
CA GLY A 497 9.65 36.02 9.08
C GLY A 497 8.88 36.72 7.95
N HIS A 498 8.16 35.98 7.10
CA HIS A 498 7.34 36.51 6.01
C HIS A 498 5.90 36.81 6.49
N ALA A 499 5.74 37.77 7.40
CA ALA A 499 4.45 38.03 8.07
C ALA A 499 3.28 38.42 7.13
N ALA A 500 3.57 39.12 6.03
CA ALA A 500 2.56 39.50 5.04
C ALA A 500 2.01 38.28 4.29
N ASP A 501 2.89 37.38 3.83
CA ASP A 501 2.49 36.14 3.18
C ASP A 501 1.76 35.23 4.16
N ALA A 502 2.20 35.16 5.41
CA ALA A 502 1.53 34.38 6.44
C ALA A 502 0.06 34.81 6.62
N THR A 503 -0.17 36.13 6.69
CA THR A 503 -1.52 36.71 6.78
C THR A 503 -2.35 36.42 5.53
N ARG A 504 -1.74 36.54 4.33
CA ARG A 504 -2.40 36.25 3.05
C ARG A 504 -2.87 34.79 2.96
N TYR A 505 -2.01 33.85 3.33
CA TYR A 505 -2.35 32.42 3.32
C TYR A 505 -3.44 32.10 4.34
N ALA A 506 -3.36 32.64 5.56
CA ALA A 506 -4.39 32.45 6.60
C ALA A 506 -5.77 32.97 6.16
N LEU A 507 -5.82 34.15 5.53
CA LEU A 507 -7.08 34.71 5.02
C LEU A 507 -7.68 33.81 3.92
N ARG A 508 -6.84 33.30 3.00
CA ARG A 508 -7.31 32.38 1.94
C ARG A 508 -7.81 31.05 2.51
N ALA A 509 -7.10 30.48 3.48
CA ALA A 509 -7.53 29.26 4.16
C ALA A 509 -8.91 29.43 4.82
N LYS A 510 -9.11 30.56 5.51
CA LYS A 510 -10.39 30.94 6.10
C LYS A 510 -11.49 31.09 5.05
N THR A 511 -11.25 31.83 3.97
CA THR A 511 -12.24 32.02 2.91
C THR A 511 -12.66 30.69 2.27
N LEU A 512 -11.70 29.79 2.00
CA LEU A 512 -12.00 28.47 1.45
C LEU A 512 -12.84 27.63 2.42
N ARG A 513 -12.50 27.65 3.73
CA ARG A 513 -13.28 26.99 4.78
C ARG A 513 -14.71 27.50 4.83
N ASP A 514 -14.89 28.82 4.81
CA ASP A 514 -16.21 29.46 4.81
C ASP A 514 -17.04 29.05 3.57
N GLN A 515 -16.41 28.90 2.39
CA GLN A 515 -17.09 28.42 1.17
C GLN A 515 -17.50 26.94 1.27
N VAL A 516 -16.66 26.07 1.83
CA VAL A 516 -16.99 24.66 2.02
C VAL A 516 -18.18 24.50 2.96
N GLU A 517 -18.16 25.23 4.09
CA GLU A 517 -19.26 25.26 5.05
C GLU A 517 -20.58 25.76 4.41
N ALA A 518 -20.52 26.70 3.48
CA ALA A 518 -21.69 27.24 2.81
C ALA A 518 -22.25 26.31 1.72
N LEU A 519 -21.39 25.69 0.91
CA LEU A 519 -21.80 25.04 -0.33
C LEU A 519 -21.97 23.52 -0.24
N PHE A 520 -21.23 22.85 0.67
CA PHE A 520 -21.24 21.38 0.74
C PHE A 520 -22.15 20.82 1.84
N TRP A 521 -22.55 21.64 2.81
CA TRP A 521 -23.39 21.19 3.92
C TRP A 521 -24.82 20.86 3.47
N MET A 522 -25.31 19.70 3.89
CA MET A 522 -26.67 19.21 3.67
C MET A 522 -27.43 19.23 4.99
N PRO A 523 -28.24 20.27 5.29
CA PRO A 523 -28.99 20.35 6.56
C PRO A 523 -29.89 19.14 6.80
N GLU A 524 -30.48 18.58 5.74
CA GLU A 524 -31.35 17.40 5.80
C GLU A 524 -30.61 16.12 6.18
N GLY A 525 -29.34 16.01 5.77
CA GLY A 525 -28.49 14.85 6.06
C GLY A 525 -27.62 15.03 7.29
N GLN A 526 -27.51 16.26 7.82
CA GLN A 526 -26.52 16.65 8.83
C GLN A 526 -25.11 16.17 8.45
N PHE A 527 -24.76 16.37 7.17
CA PHE A 527 -23.59 15.79 6.53
C PHE A 527 -23.12 16.65 5.34
N TYR A 528 -21.94 16.36 4.79
CA TYR A 528 -21.41 17.04 3.60
C TYR A 528 -21.61 16.20 2.34
N GLY A 529 -22.01 16.82 1.23
CA GLY A 529 -22.01 16.18 -0.08
C GLY A 529 -20.58 15.88 -0.54
N ILE A 530 -20.41 14.90 -1.43
CA ILE A 530 -19.08 14.39 -1.83
C ILE A 530 -18.33 15.37 -2.76
N ALA A 531 -19.05 16.13 -3.58
CA ALA A 531 -18.48 17.01 -4.58
C ALA A 531 -19.44 18.11 -5.03
N LEU A 532 -18.91 19.20 -5.61
CA LEU A 532 -19.65 20.09 -6.51
C LEU A 532 -19.23 19.82 -7.94
N ASP A 533 -20.21 19.81 -8.85
CA ASP A 533 -19.97 19.62 -10.28
C ASP A 533 -19.69 20.96 -11.01
N GLY A 534 -19.44 20.88 -12.31
CA GLY A 534 -19.12 22.04 -13.16
C GLY A 534 -20.27 23.04 -13.33
N HIS A 535 -21.50 22.66 -12.99
CA HIS A 535 -22.68 23.53 -12.99
C HIS A 535 -22.92 24.17 -11.62
N GLY A 536 -22.17 23.75 -10.58
CA GLY A 536 -22.36 24.18 -9.20
C GLY A 536 -23.40 23.34 -8.43
N ASP A 537 -23.83 22.21 -8.99
CA ASP A 537 -24.77 21.32 -8.33
C ASP A 537 -24.04 20.40 -7.34
N LEU A 538 -24.60 20.30 -6.14
CA LEU A 538 -24.06 19.45 -5.08
C LEU A 538 -24.34 17.97 -5.39
N CYS A 539 -23.28 17.17 -5.44
CA CYS A 539 -23.36 15.72 -5.41
C CYS A 539 -23.75 15.27 -3.99
N ARG A 540 -25.06 15.21 -3.72
CA ARG A 540 -25.67 14.89 -2.43
C ARG A 540 -25.56 13.41 -2.07
N VAL A 541 -24.33 12.94 -1.84
CA VAL A 541 -23.99 11.55 -1.56
C VAL A 541 -23.25 11.44 -0.23
N LEU A 542 -23.70 10.54 0.65
CA LEU A 542 -23.05 10.27 1.92
C LEU A 542 -21.89 9.31 1.70
N ALA A 543 -20.67 9.85 1.69
CA ALA A 543 -19.43 9.09 1.51
C ALA A 543 -18.45 9.30 2.67
N SER A 544 -17.53 8.36 2.84
CA SER A 544 -16.48 8.42 3.89
C SER A 544 -15.56 9.64 3.79
N ASN A 545 -15.53 10.31 2.62
CA ASN A 545 -14.78 11.54 2.37
C ASN A 545 -15.01 12.61 3.45
N ALA A 546 -16.21 12.70 4.03
CA ALA A 546 -16.51 13.63 5.12
C ALA A 546 -15.66 13.37 6.39
N GLY A 547 -15.17 12.16 6.61
CA GLY A 547 -14.24 11.86 7.70
C GLY A 547 -12.86 12.51 7.50
N HIS A 548 -12.46 12.78 6.27
CA HIS A 548 -11.22 13.51 5.99
C HIS A 548 -11.37 15.00 6.33
N LEU A 549 -12.56 15.59 6.19
CA LEU A 549 -12.84 16.94 6.68
C LEU A 549 -12.58 17.01 8.19
N LEU A 550 -13.02 16.00 8.94
CA LEU A 550 -12.74 15.88 10.36
C LEU A 550 -11.25 15.70 10.64
N ALA A 551 -10.55 14.83 9.89
CA ALA A 551 -9.13 14.56 10.09
C ALA A 551 -8.28 15.84 10.03
N PHE A 552 -8.62 16.74 9.09
CA PHE A 552 -7.94 18.01 8.84
C PHE A 552 -8.61 19.21 9.54
N GLY A 553 -9.65 18.99 10.36
CA GLY A 553 -10.24 20.01 11.22
C GLY A 553 -10.93 21.15 10.46
N LEU A 554 -11.55 20.85 9.33
CA LEU A 554 -12.26 21.87 8.54
C LEU A 554 -13.60 22.27 9.16
N PRO A 555 -14.51 21.33 9.53
CA PRO A 555 -15.83 21.67 10.05
C PRO A 555 -15.80 22.43 11.37
N ASP A 556 -16.83 23.22 11.64
CA ASP A 556 -17.09 23.69 13.00
C ASP A 556 -17.39 22.51 13.95
N ALA A 557 -17.36 22.77 15.25
CA ALA A 557 -17.50 21.72 16.26
C ALA A 557 -18.86 21.00 16.22
N GLU A 558 -19.94 21.71 15.91
CA GLU A 558 -21.30 21.16 15.90
C GLU A 558 -21.51 20.26 14.67
N ARG A 559 -21.15 20.75 13.48
CA ARG A 559 -21.22 19.99 12.24
C ARG A 559 -20.25 18.82 12.25
N GLY A 560 -19.07 18.99 12.82
CA GLY A 560 -18.12 17.90 12.98
C GLY A 560 -18.63 16.78 13.87
N ALA A 561 -19.30 17.11 14.98
CA ALA A 561 -19.97 16.12 15.84
C ALA A 561 -21.14 15.42 15.12
N ALA A 562 -21.91 16.16 14.31
CA ALA A 562 -22.99 15.59 13.51
C ALA A 562 -22.46 14.58 12.46
N VAL A 563 -21.41 14.94 11.72
CA VAL A 563 -20.73 14.04 10.76
C VAL A 563 -20.20 12.80 11.46
N ALA A 564 -19.56 12.96 12.63
CA ALA A 564 -19.09 11.83 13.44
C ALA A 564 -20.23 10.87 13.80
N GLY A 565 -21.39 11.40 14.21
CA GLY A 565 -22.59 10.61 14.48
C GLY A 565 -23.09 9.81 13.27
N VAL A 566 -23.12 10.43 12.08
CA VAL A 566 -23.53 9.75 10.85
C VAL A 566 -22.53 8.66 10.45
N LEU A 567 -21.23 8.92 10.50
CA LEU A 567 -20.17 7.93 10.23
C LEU A 567 -20.18 6.77 11.24
N GLY A 568 -20.63 7.03 12.48
CA GLY A 568 -20.83 6.02 13.52
C GLY A 568 -22.10 5.18 13.36
N SER A 569 -23.00 5.54 12.43
CA SER A 569 -24.25 4.80 12.21
C SER A 569 -24.04 3.51 11.43
N THR A 570 -25.05 2.63 11.45
CA THR A 570 -25.08 1.39 10.66
C THR A 570 -25.10 1.61 9.15
N LEU A 571 -25.30 2.85 8.68
CA LEU A 571 -25.13 3.20 7.27
C LEU A 571 -23.68 3.03 6.82
N PHE A 572 -22.72 3.28 7.71
CA PHE A 572 -21.29 3.23 7.43
C PHE A 572 -20.56 2.12 8.19
N GLN A 573 -20.87 1.95 9.48
CA GLN A 573 -20.23 0.94 10.31
C GLN A 573 -20.65 -0.47 9.90
N THR A 574 -19.68 -1.26 9.48
CA THR A 574 -19.87 -2.68 9.16
C THR A 574 -19.63 -3.57 10.37
N GLY A 575 -19.01 -3.06 11.44
CA GLY A 575 -18.49 -3.86 12.55
C GLY A 575 -17.06 -4.39 12.31
N TRP A 576 -16.56 -4.24 11.07
CA TRP A 576 -15.14 -4.40 10.70
C TRP A 576 -14.46 -3.05 10.43
N GLY A 577 -15.24 -2.01 10.15
CA GLY A 577 -14.79 -0.64 9.93
C GLY A 577 -15.88 0.21 9.30
N ILE A 578 -15.52 1.42 8.88
CA ILE A 578 -16.35 2.33 8.09
C ILE A 578 -16.13 2.02 6.62
N ARG A 579 -17.22 1.75 5.90
CA ARG A 579 -17.19 1.58 4.44
C ARG A 579 -17.13 2.91 3.69
N THR A 580 -16.65 2.89 2.46
CA THR A 580 -16.43 4.11 1.67
C THR A 580 -17.72 4.86 1.30
N LEU A 581 -18.87 4.18 1.29
CA LEU A 581 -20.14 4.72 0.85
C LEU A 581 -21.29 4.21 1.73
N ALA A 582 -22.16 5.10 2.17
CA ALA A 582 -23.30 4.74 3.02
C ALA A 582 -24.22 3.72 2.32
N ALA A 583 -24.72 2.74 3.07
CA ALA A 583 -25.74 1.82 2.57
C ALA A 583 -27.00 2.59 2.11
N GLY A 584 -27.53 2.20 0.95
CA GLY A 584 -28.70 2.85 0.34
C GLY A 584 -28.38 4.00 -0.62
N GLN A 585 -27.12 4.40 -0.74
CA GLN A 585 -26.69 5.33 -1.81
C GLN A 585 -26.81 4.66 -3.19
N PRO A 586 -27.10 5.41 -4.27
CA PRO A 586 -27.40 4.86 -5.60
C PRO A 586 -26.41 3.82 -6.16
N ARG A 587 -25.10 3.99 -5.87
CA ARG A 587 -24.04 3.08 -6.33
C ARG A 587 -23.46 2.21 -5.22
N PHE A 588 -24.13 2.12 -4.08
CA PHE A 588 -23.66 1.29 -2.97
C PHE A 588 -23.52 -0.18 -3.39
N ASN A 589 -22.30 -0.67 -3.33
CA ASN A 589 -21.94 -2.06 -3.54
C ASN A 589 -20.82 -2.43 -2.55
N PRO A 590 -21.07 -3.31 -1.55
CA PRO A 590 -20.06 -3.68 -0.55
C PRO A 590 -18.86 -4.41 -1.16
N MET A 591 -18.94 -4.84 -2.42
CA MET A 591 -17.87 -5.50 -3.16
C MET A 591 -17.16 -4.56 -4.13
N ALA A 592 -17.55 -3.29 -4.22
CA ALA A 592 -16.92 -2.34 -5.14
C ALA A 592 -15.68 -1.69 -4.52
N TYR A 593 -14.70 -1.38 -5.37
CA TYR A 593 -13.40 -0.82 -4.97
C TYR A 593 -13.54 0.47 -4.14
N HIS A 594 -14.30 1.46 -4.62
CA HIS A 594 -14.52 2.74 -3.92
C HIS A 594 -15.97 3.01 -3.50
N ASN A 595 -16.90 2.09 -3.79
CA ASN A 595 -18.35 2.30 -3.63
C ASN A 595 -19.00 1.41 -2.55
N GLY A 596 -18.24 0.95 -1.55
CA GLY A 596 -18.80 0.23 -0.41
C GLY A 596 -17.84 -0.71 0.32
N SER A 597 -16.58 -0.82 -0.09
CA SER A 597 -15.51 -1.53 0.64
C SER A 597 -15.05 -0.79 1.89
N VAL A 598 -14.20 -1.42 2.70
CA VAL A 598 -13.53 -0.84 3.87
C VAL A 598 -12.03 -0.73 3.58
N TRP A 599 -11.49 0.46 3.74
CA TRP A 599 -10.08 0.78 3.51
C TRP A 599 -9.39 1.15 4.83
N PRO A 600 -8.31 0.47 5.26
CA PRO A 600 -7.63 0.80 6.50
C PRO A 600 -7.12 2.25 6.56
N HIS A 601 -6.61 2.81 5.46
CA HIS A 601 -6.09 4.18 5.46
C HIS A 601 -7.19 5.24 5.64
N ASP A 602 -8.35 5.07 4.99
CA ASP A 602 -9.55 5.92 5.13
C ASP A 602 -10.03 5.87 6.59
N ASN A 603 -10.11 4.67 7.16
CA ASN A 603 -10.48 4.45 8.55
C ASN A 603 -9.48 5.09 9.55
N ALA A 604 -8.19 5.12 9.22
CA ALA A 604 -7.20 5.83 10.02
C ALA A 604 -7.41 7.35 10.04
N LEU A 605 -7.70 7.94 8.87
CA LEU A 605 -8.03 9.36 8.77
C LEU A 605 -9.35 9.68 9.49
N ILE A 606 -10.37 8.83 9.33
CA ILE A 606 -11.62 8.98 10.07
C ILE A 606 -11.38 8.88 11.59
N ALA A 607 -10.62 7.90 12.08
CA ALA A 607 -10.30 7.78 13.51
C ALA A 607 -9.59 9.02 14.06
N ARG A 608 -8.64 9.57 13.30
CA ARG A 608 -7.99 10.86 13.62
C ARG A 608 -9.01 11.98 13.71
N GLY A 609 -9.95 12.05 12.77
CA GLY A 609 -11.04 13.02 12.76
C GLY A 609 -11.98 12.87 13.96
N LEU A 610 -12.48 11.67 14.23
CA LEU A 610 -13.35 11.38 15.37
C LEU A 610 -12.70 11.80 16.69
N ALA A 611 -11.42 11.45 16.89
CA ALA A 611 -10.67 11.86 18.07
C ALA A 611 -10.51 13.39 18.16
N ARG A 612 -10.24 14.08 17.05
CA ARG A 612 -10.14 15.55 17.01
C ARG A 612 -11.44 16.23 17.43
N TYR A 613 -12.59 15.67 17.08
CA TYR A 613 -13.91 16.20 17.45
C TYR A 613 -14.44 15.63 18.78
N GLY A 614 -13.57 15.00 19.58
CA GLY A 614 -13.87 14.58 20.95
C GLY A 614 -14.42 13.17 21.09
N ASP A 615 -14.74 12.47 20.00
CA ASP A 615 -15.22 11.08 20.03
C ASP A 615 -14.07 10.07 19.96
N LYS A 616 -13.28 10.06 21.03
CA LYS A 616 -12.15 9.13 21.17
C LYS A 616 -12.61 7.69 21.36
N THR A 617 -13.79 7.47 21.92
CA THR A 617 -14.38 6.14 22.07
C THR A 617 -14.63 5.51 20.69
N ALA A 618 -15.16 6.27 19.73
CA ALA A 618 -15.34 5.79 18.37
C ALA A 618 -14.00 5.50 17.67
N ALA A 619 -12.96 6.32 17.88
CA ALA A 619 -11.62 6.05 17.37
C ALA A 619 -11.04 4.72 17.92
N VAL A 620 -11.18 4.47 19.22
CA VAL A 620 -10.76 3.20 19.86
C VAL A 620 -11.55 2.01 19.32
N ASN A 621 -12.88 2.17 19.15
CA ASN A 621 -13.72 1.12 18.58
C ASN A 621 -13.33 0.77 17.15
N LEU A 622 -12.92 1.78 16.35
CA LEU A 622 -12.46 1.57 14.98
C LEU A 622 -11.11 0.86 14.95
N LEU A 623 -10.18 1.24 15.82
CA LEU A 623 -8.88 0.57 15.99
C LEU A 623 -9.09 -0.91 16.35
N ARG A 624 -10.00 -1.19 17.28
CA ARG A 624 -10.38 -2.56 17.65
C ARG A 624 -10.98 -3.32 16.46
N ALA A 625 -11.90 -2.71 15.71
CA ALA A 625 -12.53 -3.36 14.56
C ALA A 625 -11.50 -3.77 13.48
N LEU A 626 -10.53 -2.91 13.20
CA LEU A 626 -9.44 -3.23 12.28
C LEU A 626 -8.44 -4.24 12.85
N PHE A 627 -8.18 -4.23 14.15
CA PHE A 627 -7.37 -5.28 14.80
C PHE A 627 -8.02 -6.65 14.62
N GLU A 628 -9.33 -6.75 14.87
CA GLU A 628 -10.08 -8.00 14.69
C GLU A 628 -10.17 -8.43 13.22
N ALA A 629 -10.22 -7.48 12.29
CA ALA A 629 -10.07 -7.77 10.87
C ALA A 629 -8.67 -8.31 10.55
N ALA A 630 -7.61 -7.69 11.10
CA ALA A 630 -6.23 -8.11 10.90
C ALA A 630 -6.00 -9.56 11.37
N VAL A 631 -6.59 -9.99 12.48
CA VAL A 631 -6.56 -11.39 12.93
C VAL A 631 -7.05 -12.36 11.84
N SER A 632 -8.06 -11.97 11.07
CA SER A 632 -8.62 -12.78 9.98
C SER A 632 -7.79 -12.77 8.70
N PHE A 633 -6.86 -11.82 8.58
CA PHE A 633 -5.90 -11.69 7.49
C PHE A 633 -4.46 -11.97 7.96
N GLU A 634 -4.29 -12.87 8.92
CA GLU A 634 -2.97 -13.29 9.43
C GLU A 634 -2.08 -12.12 9.90
N MET A 635 -2.72 -11.15 10.58
CA MET A 635 -2.15 -9.90 11.07
C MET A 635 -1.67 -8.92 9.98
N ARG A 636 -1.95 -9.18 8.70
CA ARG A 636 -1.62 -8.31 7.57
C ARG A 636 -2.90 -7.73 6.97
N LEU A 637 -3.19 -6.46 7.27
CA LEU A 637 -4.34 -5.80 6.66
C LEU A 637 -4.12 -5.62 5.14
N PRO A 638 -5.09 -6.01 4.29
CA PRO A 638 -5.03 -5.73 2.85
C PRO A 638 -5.24 -4.23 2.58
N GLU A 639 -4.94 -3.82 1.34
CA GLU A 639 -5.31 -2.51 0.82
C GLU A 639 -6.78 -2.13 1.12
N LEU A 640 -7.69 -3.10 0.90
CA LEU A 640 -9.11 -3.01 1.19
C LEU A 640 -9.73 -4.39 1.38
N PHE A 641 -10.91 -4.45 1.98
CA PHE A 641 -11.76 -5.64 2.02
C PHE A 641 -13.24 -5.27 1.83
N CYS A 642 -14.10 -6.23 1.52
CA CYS A 642 -15.52 -5.94 1.22
C CYS A 642 -16.26 -5.41 2.45
N GLY A 643 -17.12 -4.41 2.26
CA GLY A 643 -17.86 -3.75 3.34
C GLY A 643 -19.19 -4.42 3.71
N PHE A 644 -19.20 -5.76 3.74
CA PHE A 644 -20.33 -6.52 4.28
C PHE A 644 -20.44 -6.31 5.80
N PRO A 645 -21.67 -6.21 6.35
CA PRO A 645 -21.86 -6.18 7.78
C PRO A 645 -21.32 -7.45 8.44
N ARG A 646 -20.69 -7.28 9.60
CA ARG A 646 -20.18 -8.35 10.43
C ARG A 646 -21.31 -9.26 10.88
N ARG A 647 -21.08 -10.56 10.74
CA ARG A 647 -21.96 -11.63 11.23
C ARG A 647 -21.21 -12.46 12.25
N ARG A 648 -21.95 -13.00 13.23
CA ARG A 648 -21.36 -13.75 14.33
C ARG A 648 -20.70 -15.02 13.79
N GLY A 649 -19.40 -15.17 14.03
CA GLY A 649 -18.62 -16.35 13.62
C GLY A 649 -18.15 -16.34 12.16
N GLU A 650 -18.43 -15.27 11.40
CA GLU A 650 -17.95 -15.13 10.02
C GLU A 650 -16.79 -14.13 9.97
N PRO A 651 -15.68 -14.42 9.25
CA PRO A 651 -14.60 -13.45 9.03
C PRO A 651 -15.02 -12.33 8.06
N PRO A 652 -14.28 -11.21 7.97
CA PRO A 652 -14.46 -10.24 6.90
C PRO A 652 -14.24 -10.88 5.53
N THR A 653 -15.00 -10.44 4.53
CA THR A 653 -14.87 -10.94 3.16
C THR A 653 -13.71 -10.24 2.45
N ALA A 654 -12.74 -11.01 1.99
CA ALA A 654 -11.58 -10.50 1.24
C ALA A 654 -12.01 -9.84 -0.07
N TYR A 655 -11.33 -8.75 -0.46
CA TYR A 655 -11.48 -8.18 -1.79
C TYR A 655 -10.53 -8.91 -2.76
N PRO A 656 -11.02 -9.48 -3.88
CA PRO A 656 -10.24 -10.43 -4.68
C PRO A 656 -8.91 -9.92 -5.22
N VAL A 657 -8.76 -8.62 -5.47
CA VAL A 657 -7.57 -8.07 -6.15
C VAL A 657 -6.79 -7.04 -5.35
N ALA A 658 -7.02 -6.98 -4.04
CA ALA A 658 -6.33 -6.05 -3.15
C ALA A 658 -4.81 -6.31 -3.12
N CYS A 659 -4.02 -5.25 -3.02
CA CYS A 659 -2.61 -5.37 -2.67
C CYS A 659 -2.46 -5.92 -1.23
N LEU A 660 -1.49 -6.82 -1.05
CA LEU A 660 -1.20 -7.46 0.23
C LEU A 660 0.32 -7.78 0.28
N PRO A 661 1.17 -6.85 0.75
CA PRO A 661 0.84 -5.65 1.53
C PRO A 661 0.64 -4.36 0.70
N GLN A 662 0.11 -3.33 1.39
CA GLN A 662 -0.04 -1.96 0.90
C GLN A 662 0.39 -0.95 1.98
N ALA A 663 1.18 0.06 1.62
CA ALA A 663 1.88 0.96 2.54
C ALA A 663 0.93 1.76 3.43
N TRP A 664 -0.07 2.42 2.87
CA TRP A 664 -1.03 3.22 3.66
C TRP A 664 -1.98 2.37 4.53
N ALA A 665 -2.06 1.06 4.28
CA ALA A 665 -2.80 0.12 5.11
C ALA A 665 -1.93 -0.35 6.27
N ALA A 666 -0.64 -0.57 6.02
CA ALA A 666 0.36 -0.89 7.03
C ALA A 666 0.67 0.32 7.95
N GLY A 667 0.55 1.56 7.48
CA GLY A 667 0.68 2.75 8.33
C GLY A 667 -0.57 3.06 9.18
N ALA A 668 -1.76 2.59 8.76
CA ALA A 668 -3.03 2.89 9.41
C ALA A 668 -3.08 2.65 10.94
N PRO A 669 -2.57 1.51 11.47
CA PRO A 669 -2.63 1.23 12.91
C PRO A 669 -1.94 2.29 13.76
N PHE A 670 -0.83 2.86 13.26
CA PHE A 670 -0.02 3.83 14.00
C PHE A 670 -0.69 5.19 14.08
N MET A 671 -1.36 5.65 13.01
CA MET A 671 -2.15 6.89 13.06
C MET A 671 -3.36 6.74 14.00
N MET A 672 -4.05 5.59 13.94
CA MET A 672 -5.19 5.33 14.82
C MET A 672 -4.76 5.24 16.27
N LEU A 673 -3.62 4.61 16.53
CA LEU A 673 -3.03 4.55 17.86
C LEU A 673 -2.68 5.95 18.37
N GLN A 674 -2.03 6.78 17.55
CA GLN A 674 -1.74 8.18 17.87
C GLN A 674 -3.02 8.95 18.23
N ALA A 675 -4.10 8.76 17.45
CA ALA A 675 -5.39 9.39 17.68
C ALA A 675 -6.03 8.94 19.02
N CYS A 676 -5.96 7.64 19.33
CA CYS A 676 -6.46 7.10 20.60
C CYS A 676 -5.65 7.64 21.80
N LEU A 677 -4.32 7.64 21.70
CA LEU A 677 -3.46 8.15 22.76
C LEU A 677 -3.52 9.68 22.89
N GLY A 678 -3.94 10.39 21.84
CA GLY A 678 -3.98 11.86 21.80
C GLY A 678 -2.60 12.49 21.87
N VAL A 679 -1.60 11.86 21.25
CA VAL A 679 -0.19 12.30 21.28
C VAL A 679 0.08 13.27 20.14
N SER A 680 0.58 14.46 20.48
CA SER A 680 1.12 15.44 19.54
C SER A 680 2.49 15.93 20.00
N VAL A 681 3.39 16.21 19.06
CA VAL A 681 4.74 16.69 19.33
C VAL A 681 4.90 18.08 18.74
N ASP A 682 5.39 19.01 19.55
CA ASP A 682 5.77 20.38 19.16
C ASP A 682 7.27 20.53 19.42
N ALA A 683 8.07 20.38 18.35
CA ALA A 683 9.53 20.46 18.46
C ALA A 683 10.00 21.86 18.88
N ALA A 684 9.32 22.92 18.45
CA ALA A 684 9.71 24.30 18.76
C ALA A 684 9.56 24.60 20.26
N ARG A 685 8.59 23.97 20.93
CA ARG A 685 8.41 24.08 22.38
C ARG A 685 9.10 22.97 23.17
N HIS A 686 9.77 22.02 22.49
CA HIS A 686 10.26 20.78 23.09
C HIS A 686 9.18 20.07 23.92
N GLU A 687 7.94 20.02 23.40
CA GLU A 687 6.78 19.53 24.15
C GLU A 687 6.13 18.33 23.48
N VAL A 688 5.82 17.29 24.27
CA VAL A 688 4.87 16.24 23.89
C VAL A 688 3.59 16.45 24.69
N ARG A 689 2.49 16.68 23.98
CA ARG A 689 1.17 16.80 24.58
C ARG A 689 0.42 15.48 24.44
N VAL A 690 -0.21 15.07 25.53
CA VAL A 690 -1.06 13.88 25.61
C VAL A 690 -2.45 14.32 26.05
N GLU A 691 -3.42 14.28 25.15
CA GLU A 691 -4.79 14.71 25.44
C GLU A 691 -5.72 13.50 25.62
N ARG A 692 -6.34 13.37 26.80
CA ARG A 692 -7.38 12.36 27.12
C ARG A 692 -7.02 10.97 26.58
N PRO A 693 -5.90 10.35 26.96
CA PRO A 693 -5.46 9.11 26.32
C PRO A 693 -6.47 7.99 26.50
N ALA A 694 -6.59 7.12 25.51
CA ALA A 694 -7.40 5.91 25.59
C ALA A 694 -6.64 4.73 24.98
N LEU A 695 -6.81 3.56 25.58
CA LEU A 695 -6.26 2.29 25.11
C LEU A 695 -7.40 1.39 24.65
N PRO A 696 -7.18 0.54 23.62
CA PRO A 696 -8.15 -0.47 23.23
C PRO A 696 -8.38 -1.47 24.37
N GLU A 697 -9.54 -2.12 24.33
CA GLU A 697 -9.87 -3.23 25.23
C GLU A 697 -8.87 -4.37 25.03
N GLY A 698 -8.46 -5.02 26.14
CA GLY A 698 -7.43 -6.06 26.11
C GLY A 698 -5.99 -5.54 26.00
N VAL A 699 -5.77 -4.22 26.00
CA VAL A 699 -4.45 -3.59 26.17
C VAL A 699 -4.45 -2.79 27.49
N ASP A 700 -3.81 -3.35 28.52
CA ASP A 700 -3.74 -2.74 29.85
C ASP A 700 -2.60 -1.73 29.98
N TRP A 701 -1.54 -1.91 29.20
CA TRP A 701 -0.43 -0.97 29.13
C TRP A 701 0.15 -0.91 27.73
N LEU A 702 0.73 0.24 27.39
CA LEU A 702 1.43 0.50 26.15
C LEU A 702 2.64 1.39 26.43
N ARG A 703 3.78 1.04 25.85
CA ARG A 703 5.04 1.76 25.94
C ARG A 703 5.45 2.26 24.55
N ILE A 704 5.96 3.49 24.51
CA ILE A 704 6.60 4.08 23.33
C ILE A 704 8.01 4.46 23.73
N ASP A 705 9.01 3.82 23.14
CA ASP A 705 10.42 4.13 23.35
C ASP A 705 10.96 4.97 22.20
N ASP A 706 11.91 5.85 22.53
CA ASP A 706 12.67 6.66 21.57
C ASP A 706 11.80 7.59 20.69
N LEU A 707 10.68 8.10 21.24
CA LEU A 707 9.85 9.09 20.55
C LEU A 707 10.64 10.39 20.35
N ARG A 708 10.92 10.75 19.09
CA ARG A 708 11.75 11.92 18.75
C ARG A 708 11.01 13.24 18.96
N VAL A 709 11.71 14.22 19.51
CA VAL A 709 11.24 15.60 19.70
C VAL A 709 12.40 16.54 19.39
N GLY A 710 12.44 17.04 18.15
CA GLY A 710 13.66 17.66 17.63
C GLY A 710 14.85 16.69 17.69
N ASP A 711 15.96 17.13 18.28
CA ASP A 711 17.17 16.32 18.43
C ASP A 711 17.16 15.39 19.67
N GLU A 712 16.14 15.49 20.52
CA GLU A 712 16.00 14.67 21.73
C GLU A 712 15.01 13.50 21.53
N SER A 713 14.93 12.62 22.52
CA SER A 713 13.96 11.51 22.54
C SER A 713 13.38 11.33 23.94
N VAL A 714 12.12 10.91 24.01
CA VAL A 714 11.42 10.60 25.27
C VAL A 714 10.76 9.23 25.20
N ALA A 715 10.71 8.53 26.33
CA ALA A 715 9.89 7.32 26.47
C ALA A 715 8.57 7.65 27.18
N LEU A 716 7.47 7.15 26.63
CA LEU A 716 6.12 7.31 27.17
C LEU A 716 5.55 5.95 27.60
N MET A 717 4.84 5.95 28.72
CA MET A 717 4.13 4.79 29.24
C MET A 717 2.67 5.17 29.48
N PHE A 718 1.76 4.38 28.93
CA PHE A 718 0.31 4.48 29.11
C PHE A 718 -0.17 3.26 29.88
N ARG A 719 -0.90 3.44 30.97
CA ARG A 719 -1.45 2.33 31.77
C ARG A 719 -2.90 2.58 32.12
N ARG A 720 -3.70 1.52 32.04
CA ARG A 720 -5.07 1.51 32.52
C ARG A 720 -5.08 1.34 34.05
N VAL A 721 -5.67 2.29 34.76
CA VAL A 721 -5.84 2.30 36.22
C VAL A 721 -7.27 2.73 36.52
N ASP A 722 -8.03 1.88 37.22
CA ASP A 722 -9.44 2.14 37.61
C ASP A 722 -10.34 2.61 36.45
N GLY A 723 -10.13 2.03 35.26
CA GLY A 723 -10.90 2.35 34.05
C GLY A 723 -10.43 3.59 33.28
N GLN A 724 -9.49 4.37 33.82
CA GLN A 724 -8.86 5.51 33.15
C GLN A 724 -7.48 5.15 32.60
N VAL A 725 -6.99 5.87 31.60
CA VAL A 725 -5.62 5.70 31.08
C VAL A 725 -4.78 6.86 31.57
N ILE A 726 -3.66 6.52 32.23
CA ILE A 726 -2.69 7.50 32.73
C ILE A 726 -1.46 7.42 31.85
N ALA A 727 -0.95 8.58 31.43
CA ALA A 727 0.30 8.72 30.72
C ALA A 727 1.41 9.20 31.66
N SER A 728 2.58 8.60 31.57
CA SER A 728 3.79 8.98 32.29
C SER A 728 4.99 8.98 31.35
N ALA A 729 5.97 9.84 31.62
CA ALA A 729 7.21 9.93 30.84
C ALA A 729 8.40 9.44 31.67
N GLU A 730 9.31 8.71 31.04
CA GLU A 730 10.57 8.28 31.66
C GLU A 730 11.73 9.11 31.12
N GLN A 731 12.58 9.61 32.03
CA GLN A 731 13.80 10.37 31.73
C GLN A 731 13.64 11.41 30.62
N PRO A 732 12.69 12.35 30.71
CA PRO A 732 12.31 13.18 29.57
C PRO A 732 13.36 14.22 29.15
N GLY A 733 14.52 14.30 29.82
CA GLY A 733 15.59 15.24 29.45
C GLY A 733 15.09 16.68 29.49
N ARG A 734 15.19 17.41 28.36
CA ARG A 734 14.61 18.76 28.21
C ARG A 734 13.20 18.73 27.63
N VAL A 735 12.73 17.57 27.16
CA VAL A 735 11.38 17.40 26.63
C VAL A 735 10.37 17.56 27.77
N LYS A 736 9.38 18.42 27.57
CA LYS A 736 8.27 18.59 28.49
C LYS A 736 7.11 17.70 28.05
N VAL A 737 6.58 16.87 28.96
CA VAL A 737 5.38 16.08 28.68
C VAL A 737 4.18 16.68 29.40
N VAL A 738 3.18 17.12 28.63
CA VAL A 738 1.97 17.77 29.13
C VAL A 738 0.76 16.86 28.93
N ALA A 739 0.21 16.35 30.02
CA ALA A 739 -1.03 15.60 30.01
C ALA A 739 -2.22 16.55 30.23
N VAL A 740 -3.17 16.55 29.29
CA VAL A 740 -4.47 17.22 29.38
C VAL A 740 -5.52 16.14 29.54
N LEU A 741 -5.88 15.83 30.78
CA LEU A 741 -6.81 14.74 31.13
C LEU A 741 -8.27 15.14 31.03
#